data_AF-A0A941CI83-F1
#
_entry.id   AF-A0A941CI83-F1
#
_cell.length_a   1.000
_cell.length_b   1.000
_cell.length_c   1.000
_cell.angle_alpha   90.00
_cell.angle_beta   90.00
_cell.angle_gamma   90.00
#
_symmetry.space_group_name_H-M   'P 1'
#
loop_
_entity.id
_entity.type
_entity.pdbx_description
1 polymer ?
#
loop_
_entity_poly.entity_id
_entity_poly.type
_entity_poly.pdbx_seq_one_letter_code
_entity_poly.pdbx_strand_id
1 'polypeptide(L)'
;MGESIHIERLKEYFSEGNTTTYLKDHIICDIHKKVKTFRWLIEGSVDYYIAVENPDNDLLVCTISEPYTTLGLNGFNQRKRYTYKAVIASPKAIFYEIPLKTLKDFIREDTQNLLLKSIGVKLYRQLRTALLKQTELLNPVRFQPFVEDREFYITPNSEQSEIVSLMRRSPFLDFFEEKYLKAMADIAERREYEPDEVLYVQDGSSNGLFILIHGEVAIKRVENNIEIRQRSIKNSGFIFGWSSLLEEKDICSAITTQKTSAYFIPQRDLIRLFVRDKAFETLFYEKLLWLMGNQMNAAFVRYVGLLGKHNLQAVYQLINNNKSRIKLASPLHQVPHLLANINTKPFAYSALTNILNNGTALERHLASLSLELLSEDKKELAFINGLRNIYEVVAERENVDSEKSRKACAEVTSKVFDKVPHVIEGWENLPDNPGNIFIYNHLVNDTYYTLNNNFQITLDSHFLSAMVLYRKYGEPGIRTVRIGKGQEYGHQNYYDRLGYINVYTKESEETTAEEKKASRSIFYSKASKYLENNYNLIISPEGTSYRTEESPGPFKLGSFKLAMNSFPEPYIVPVVMVNFDHRIGKSLYYCSIKKPFKLSDKVPSRKMGDLVDFVNEYQLQYKKDVKQAIDRAENLFMAPTKSEGQEPPEIWRNEIKRLKRRIAQLSSQENLIAFYGSSSIRLWVNMQRDLAPMNVVNLGFGGSSFAWCIHYFEEVFKDANPYKIVLYAGENDLSEGKTPQEVLADCKELVQLIYNKYPGIELALISLKPSVEREALIPLIMETNLLLSKYIISELNAQYINVFGQMITTENRPIPELYMSDGLHLNKSGYALWSNAIKKALLATDNLETEQ
;
A
#
# COMPACT_ATOMS: atom_id res chain seq x y z
N MET A 1 -9.63 8.42 34.17
CA MET A 1 -9.95 7.74 35.45
C MET A 1 -8.75 6.87 35.83
N GLY A 2 -8.23 6.94 37.07
CA GLY A 2 -6.90 6.43 37.43
C GLY A 2 -6.84 5.19 38.32
N GLU A 3 -7.95 4.48 38.56
CA GLU A 3 -7.90 3.26 39.37
C GLU A 3 -7.89 2.02 38.46
N SER A 4 -6.71 1.45 38.24
CA SER A 4 -6.56 0.17 37.57
C SER A 4 -7.12 -0.97 38.43
N ILE A 5 -7.76 -1.95 37.79
CA ILE A 5 -8.20 -3.17 38.48
C ILE A 5 -6.99 -3.93 38.99
N HIS A 6 -7.01 -4.22 40.29
CA HIS A 6 -6.03 -5.05 40.99
C HIS A 6 -6.73 -6.17 41.75
N ILE A 7 -5.95 -7.12 42.28
CA ILE A 7 -6.50 -8.32 42.89
C ILE A 7 -7.36 -8.05 44.13
N GLU A 8 -7.04 -7.03 44.93
CA GLU A 8 -7.84 -6.61 46.09
C GLU A 8 -9.23 -6.19 45.65
N ARG A 9 -9.31 -5.35 44.62
CA ARG A 9 -10.58 -4.85 44.08
C ARG A 9 -11.40 -5.96 43.41
N LEU A 10 -10.74 -6.92 42.75
CA LEU A 10 -11.43 -8.10 42.23
C LEU A 10 -12.06 -8.94 43.35
N LYS A 11 -11.37 -9.07 44.49
CA LYS A 11 -11.91 -9.75 45.67
C LYS A 11 -13.05 -8.98 46.33
N GLU A 12 -13.02 -7.65 46.31
CA GLU A 12 -14.14 -6.80 46.75
C GLU A 12 -15.37 -6.99 45.86
N TYR A 13 -15.18 -7.01 44.54
CA TYR A 13 -16.27 -7.22 43.58
C TYR A 13 -16.81 -8.66 43.62
N PHE A 14 -15.94 -9.63 43.86
CA PHE A 14 -16.27 -11.05 43.75
C PHE A 14 -15.74 -11.85 44.93
N SER A 15 -16.33 -11.71 46.11
CA SER A 15 -15.87 -12.43 47.31
C SER A 15 -15.81 -13.96 47.16
N GLU A 16 -16.58 -14.53 46.24
CA GLU A 16 -16.60 -15.97 45.89
C GLU A 16 -15.51 -16.40 44.88
N GLY A 17 -14.72 -15.47 44.36
CA GLY A 17 -13.68 -15.76 43.39
C GLY A 17 -12.45 -16.44 44.01
N ASN A 18 -11.81 -17.31 43.24
CA ASN A 18 -10.69 -18.13 43.71
C ASN A 18 -9.40 -17.81 42.96
N THR A 19 -8.27 -17.84 43.65
CA THR A 19 -6.94 -17.74 43.02
C THR A 19 -6.43 -19.14 42.72
N THR A 20 -6.17 -19.47 41.46
CA THR A 20 -5.72 -20.79 41.02
C THR A 20 -4.38 -20.69 40.29
N THR A 21 -3.47 -21.61 40.57
CA THR A 21 -2.17 -21.70 39.89
C THR A 21 -2.17 -22.87 38.93
N TYR A 22 -1.73 -22.64 37.70
CA TYR A 22 -1.55 -23.65 36.68
C TYR A 22 -0.07 -23.75 36.30
N LEU A 23 0.37 -24.96 35.97
CA LEU A 23 1.73 -25.22 35.51
C LEU A 23 1.82 -25.09 33.99
N LYS A 24 3.06 -24.98 33.49
CA LYS A 24 3.37 -24.97 32.05
C LYS A 24 2.64 -26.11 31.30
N ASP A 25 2.25 -25.83 30.06
CA ASP A 25 1.59 -26.75 29.13
C ASP A 25 0.16 -27.14 29.54
N HIS A 26 -0.36 -26.61 30.66
CA HIS A 26 -1.75 -26.79 31.03
C HIS A 26 -2.69 -26.05 30.06
N ILE A 27 -3.65 -26.79 29.48
CA ILE A 27 -4.67 -26.22 28.59
C ILE A 27 -5.79 -25.59 29.44
N ILE A 28 -5.81 -24.26 29.55
CA ILE A 28 -6.87 -23.52 30.25
C ILE A 28 -8.16 -23.50 29.42
N CYS A 29 -8.03 -23.20 28.14
CA CYS A 29 -9.16 -23.05 27.23
C CYS A 29 -8.93 -23.90 26.00
N ASP A 30 -10.01 -24.51 25.53
CA ASP A 30 -9.97 -25.40 24.38
C ASP A 30 -11.09 -25.04 23.42
N ILE A 31 -10.81 -25.15 22.13
CA ILE A 31 -11.68 -24.66 21.07
C ILE A 31 -13.04 -25.36 21.18
N HIS A 32 -14.10 -24.58 21.00
CA HIS A 32 -15.49 -25.02 21.13
C HIS A 32 -15.94 -25.45 22.53
N LYS A 33 -15.08 -25.57 23.56
CA LYS A 33 -15.57 -25.83 24.93
C LYS A 33 -16.42 -24.67 25.44
N LYS A 34 -17.42 -24.97 26.27
CA LYS A 34 -18.31 -23.97 26.85
C LYS A 34 -17.56 -23.13 27.88
N VAL A 35 -17.66 -21.82 27.77
CA VAL A 35 -17.14 -20.87 28.76
C VAL A 35 -18.05 -20.91 29.99
N LYS A 36 -17.51 -21.43 31.08
CA LYS A 36 -18.16 -21.46 32.40
C LYS A 36 -17.54 -20.50 33.40
N THR A 37 -16.25 -20.23 33.23
CA THR A 37 -15.42 -19.46 34.16
C THR A 37 -14.83 -18.27 33.42
N PHE A 38 -14.80 -17.12 34.07
CA PHE A 38 -14.09 -15.93 33.63
C PHE A 38 -12.84 -15.75 34.49
N ARG A 39 -11.72 -15.37 33.87
CA ARG A 39 -10.41 -15.40 34.52
C ARG A 39 -9.65 -14.12 34.27
N TRP A 40 -8.93 -13.62 35.27
CA TRP A 40 -7.91 -12.58 35.14
C TRP A 40 -6.53 -13.20 35.41
N LEU A 41 -5.60 -13.03 34.46
CA LEU A 41 -4.20 -13.42 34.63
C LEU A 41 -3.54 -12.51 35.66
N ILE A 42 -3.08 -13.03 36.79
CA ILE A 42 -2.40 -12.26 37.84
C ILE A 42 -0.89 -12.27 37.60
N GLU A 43 -0.33 -13.44 37.30
CA GLU A 43 1.12 -13.65 37.08
C GLU A 43 1.30 -14.75 36.02
N GLY A 44 2.37 -14.66 35.22
CA GLY A 44 2.73 -15.67 34.22
C GLY A 44 2.37 -15.27 32.79
N SER A 45 2.37 -16.24 31.88
CA SER A 45 2.06 -16.04 30.47
C SER A 45 1.25 -17.18 29.87
N VAL A 46 0.49 -16.85 28.83
CA VAL A 46 -0.43 -17.75 28.13
C VAL A 46 -0.17 -17.67 26.62
N ASP A 47 -0.01 -18.83 26.01
CA ASP A 47 0.08 -19.02 24.57
C ASP A 47 -1.31 -19.28 23.98
N TYR A 48 -1.61 -18.59 22.89
CA TYR A 48 -2.84 -18.73 22.12
C TYR A 48 -2.56 -19.50 20.84
N TYR A 49 -3.36 -20.51 20.58
CA TYR A 49 -3.25 -21.38 19.41
C TYR A 49 -4.54 -21.37 18.58
N ILE A 50 -4.37 -21.44 17.26
CA ILE A 50 -5.44 -21.73 16.30
C ILE A 50 -5.21 -23.11 15.69
N ALA A 51 -6.28 -23.92 15.68
CA ALA A 51 -6.27 -25.21 15.02
C ALA A 51 -6.19 -25.07 13.50
N VAL A 52 -5.26 -25.81 12.90
CA VAL A 52 -5.19 -26.05 11.46
C VAL A 52 -5.83 -27.43 11.19
N GLU A 53 -6.07 -27.78 9.92
CA GLU A 53 -6.74 -29.04 9.53
C GLU A 53 -6.20 -30.31 10.19
N ASN A 54 -4.98 -30.31 10.71
CA ASN A 54 -4.43 -31.38 11.52
C ASN A 54 -4.26 -30.94 13.00
N PRO A 55 -4.89 -31.59 14.00
CA PRO A 55 -4.86 -31.19 15.41
C PRO A 55 -3.47 -31.17 16.04
N ASP A 56 -2.53 -31.95 15.49
CA ASP A 56 -1.13 -32.02 15.96
C ASP A 56 -0.30 -30.79 15.54
N ASN A 57 -0.86 -29.90 14.71
CA ASN A 57 -0.20 -28.72 14.15
C ASN A 57 -0.89 -27.40 14.57
N ASP A 58 -1.36 -27.32 15.81
CA ASP A 58 -1.85 -26.06 16.38
C ASP A 58 -0.80 -24.95 16.23
N LEU A 59 -1.17 -23.84 15.60
CA LEU A 59 -0.24 -22.74 15.34
C LEU A 59 -0.29 -21.72 16.47
N LEU A 60 0.88 -21.41 17.03
CA LEU A 60 1.04 -20.33 18.01
C LEU A 60 0.83 -18.98 17.31
N VAL A 61 -0.22 -18.27 17.69
CA VAL A 61 -0.60 -16.97 17.07
C VAL A 61 -0.29 -15.78 17.95
N CYS A 62 -0.15 -15.97 19.27
CA CYS A 62 0.14 -14.90 20.21
C CYS A 62 0.55 -15.47 21.56
N THR A 63 1.49 -14.81 22.25
CA THR A 63 1.81 -15.04 23.67
C THR A 63 1.45 -13.79 24.45
N ILE A 64 0.75 -13.94 25.59
CA ILE A 64 0.30 -12.82 26.41
C ILE A 64 0.79 -13.00 27.85
N SER A 65 1.46 -11.98 28.37
CA SER A 65 1.96 -11.93 29.75
C SER A 65 1.46 -10.70 30.53
N GLU A 66 0.67 -9.81 29.90
CA GLU A 66 0.21 -8.59 30.56
C GLU A 66 -0.74 -8.93 31.73
N PRO A 67 -0.43 -8.48 32.97
CA PRO A 67 -1.30 -8.70 34.11
C PRO A 67 -2.71 -8.13 33.92
N TYR A 68 -3.66 -8.82 34.53
CA TYR A 68 -5.11 -8.61 34.47
C TYR A 68 -5.73 -8.79 33.08
N THR A 69 -4.99 -9.39 32.15
CA THR A 69 -5.52 -9.95 30.91
C THR A 69 -6.65 -10.93 31.21
N THR A 70 -7.77 -10.77 30.52
CA THR A 70 -8.95 -11.63 30.74
C THR A 70 -9.06 -12.80 29.78
N LEU A 71 -9.42 -13.97 30.29
CA LEU A 71 -9.86 -15.13 29.50
C LEU A 71 -11.33 -15.42 29.80
N GLY A 72 -12.09 -15.78 28.76
CA GLY A 72 -13.53 -16.11 28.90
C GLY A 72 -14.49 -15.07 28.29
N LEU A 73 -13.98 -14.09 27.54
CA LEU A 73 -14.80 -13.09 26.86
C LEU A 73 -15.80 -13.68 25.86
N ASN A 74 -15.47 -14.83 25.25
CA ASN A 74 -16.44 -15.54 24.40
C ASN A 74 -17.70 -15.97 25.19
N GLY A 75 -17.68 -15.94 26.52
CA GLY A 75 -18.84 -16.10 27.39
C GLY A 75 -19.93 -15.03 27.25
N PHE A 76 -19.59 -13.86 26.69
CA PHE A 76 -20.56 -12.81 26.33
C PHE A 76 -21.30 -13.11 25.02
N ASN A 77 -20.77 -14.02 24.19
CA ASN A 77 -21.38 -14.39 22.91
C ASN A 77 -22.51 -15.42 23.08
N GLN A 78 -23.45 -15.45 22.12
CA GLN A 78 -24.44 -16.53 22.01
C GLN A 78 -23.73 -17.89 21.91
N ARG A 79 -24.27 -18.90 22.61
CA ARG A 79 -23.69 -20.26 22.84
C ARG A 79 -22.47 -20.35 23.78
N LYS A 80 -21.81 -19.23 24.12
CA LYS A 80 -20.75 -19.14 25.14
C LYS A 80 -19.63 -20.17 24.96
N ARG A 81 -18.92 -20.18 23.82
CA ARG A 81 -17.85 -21.16 23.51
C ARG A 81 -16.54 -20.48 23.10
N TYR A 82 -15.40 -21.05 23.46
CA TYR A 82 -14.08 -20.55 23.06
C TYR A 82 -13.86 -20.71 21.55
N THR A 83 -13.11 -19.78 20.96
CA THR A 83 -12.74 -19.75 19.53
C THR A 83 -11.25 -19.98 19.30
N TYR A 84 -10.48 -20.21 20.35
CA TYR A 84 -9.05 -20.42 20.36
C TYR A 84 -8.68 -21.38 21.50
N LYS A 85 -7.53 -22.02 21.40
CA LYS A 85 -6.92 -22.80 22.47
C LYS A 85 -5.94 -21.92 23.22
N ALA A 86 -5.92 -22.00 24.55
CA ALA A 86 -5.03 -21.23 25.40
C ALA A 86 -4.29 -22.15 26.37
N VAL A 87 -2.96 -22.07 26.37
CA VAL A 87 -2.05 -22.96 27.10
C VAL A 87 -1.10 -22.13 27.96
N ILE A 88 -0.75 -22.59 29.16
CA ILE A 88 0.24 -21.91 29.99
C ILE A 88 1.63 -21.97 29.36
N ALA A 89 2.23 -20.81 29.12
CA ALA A 89 3.53 -20.67 28.49
C ALA A 89 4.68 -20.58 29.50
N SER A 90 4.44 -19.88 30.62
CA SER A 90 5.41 -19.74 31.71
C SER A 90 5.49 -21.01 32.58
N PRO A 91 6.54 -21.19 33.41
CA PRO A 91 6.62 -22.33 34.33
C PRO A 91 5.40 -22.51 35.23
N LYS A 92 4.82 -21.38 35.67
CA LYS A 92 3.55 -21.28 36.38
C LYS A 92 2.80 -20.03 35.92
N ALA A 93 1.48 -20.06 35.98
CA ALA A 93 0.63 -18.88 35.83
C ALA A 93 -0.49 -18.89 36.87
N ILE A 94 -0.79 -17.71 37.42
CA ILE A 94 -1.77 -17.51 38.48
C ILE A 94 -2.96 -16.76 37.90
N PHE A 95 -4.17 -17.26 38.16
CA PHE A 95 -5.42 -16.62 37.74
C PHE A 95 -6.32 -16.34 38.93
N TYR A 96 -7.06 -15.24 38.84
CA TYR A 96 -8.24 -15.01 39.65
C TYR A 96 -9.47 -15.41 38.84
N GLU A 97 -10.28 -16.32 39.37
CA GLU A 97 -11.35 -16.99 38.62
C GLU A 97 -12.71 -16.84 39.29
N ILE A 98 -13.73 -16.55 38.48
CA ILE A 98 -15.13 -16.47 38.91
C ILE A 98 -16.06 -17.22 37.96
N PRO A 99 -17.24 -17.69 38.43
CA PRO A 99 -18.28 -18.15 37.51
C PRO A 99 -18.70 -17.04 36.55
N LEU A 100 -18.85 -17.37 35.26
CA LEU A 100 -19.28 -16.40 34.25
C LEU A 100 -20.67 -15.81 34.56
N LYS A 101 -21.51 -16.54 35.28
CA LYS A 101 -22.84 -16.06 35.70
C LYS A 101 -22.67 -14.86 36.66
N THR A 102 -21.82 -14.99 37.66
CA THR A 102 -21.50 -13.94 38.64
C THR A 102 -21.04 -12.66 37.96
N LEU A 103 -20.15 -12.78 36.96
CA LEU A 103 -19.71 -11.61 36.19
C LEU A 103 -20.88 -10.89 35.49
N LYS A 104 -21.80 -11.64 34.89
CA LYS A 104 -22.94 -11.06 34.17
C LYS A 104 -23.95 -10.43 35.10
N ASP A 105 -24.16 -11.03 36.27
CA ASP A 105 -25.05 -10.49 37.28
C ASP A 105 -24.45 -9.18 37.83
N PHE A 106 -23.15 -9.15 38.13
CA PHE A 106 -22.43 -7.93 38.52
C PHE A 106 -22.51 -6.83 37.45
N ILE A 107 -22.26 -7.12 36.17
CA ILE A 107 -22.32 -6.12 35.08
C ILE A 107 -23.71 -5.48 34.96
N ARG A 108 -24.78 -6.20 35.30
CA ARG A 108 -26.15 -5.65 35.27
C ARG A 108 -26.40 -4.67 36.41
N GLU A 109 -25.69 -4.82 37.51
CA GLU A 109 -25.83 -4.01 38.73
C GLU A 109 -24.77 -2.89 38.82
N ASP A 110 -23.64 -3.03 38.11
CA ASP A 110 -22.55 -2.04 38.05
C ASP A 110 -22.99 -0.77 37.31
N THR A 111 -23.21 0.29 38.08
CA THR A 111 -23.61 1.61 37.55
C THR A 111 -22.45 2.44 37.00
N GLN A 112 -21.20 2.07 37.32
CA GLN A 112 -20.02 2.84 36.92
C GLN A 112 -19.29 2.23 35.71
N ASN A 113 -19.59 0.97 35.36
CA ASN A 113 -19.02 0.23 34.23
C ASN A 113 -17.48 0.19 34.25
N LEU A 114 -16.85 0.39 35.42
CA LEU A 114 -15.39 0.42 35.56
C LEU A 114 -14.77 -0.92 35.16
N LEU A 115 -15.46 -2.02 35.49
CA LEU A 115 -15.03 -3.36 35.13
C LEU A 115 -14.99 -3.56 33.62
N LEU A 116 -16.06 -3.20 32.91
CA LEU A 116 -16.14 -3.33 31.45
C LEU A 116 -15.06 -2.50 30.75
N LYS A 117 -14.84 -1.25 31.20
CA LYS A 117 -13.79 -0.37 30.65
C LYS A 117 -12.41 -0.98 30.84
N SER A 118 -12.08 -1.45 32.04
CA SER A 118 -10.80 -2.09 32.31
C SER A 118 -10.57 -3.35 31.50
N ILE A 119 -11.60 -4.19 31.33
CA ILE A 119 -11.53 -5.36 30.44
C ILE A 119 -11.26 -4.91 29.00
N GLY A 120 -11.92 -3.85 28.55
CA GLY A 120 -11.75 -3.28 27.22
C GLY A 120 -10.33 -2.79 26.96
N VAL A 121 -9.75 -2.04 27.90
CA VAL A 121 -8.35 -1.59 27.85
C VAL A 121 -7.39 -2.77 27.68
N LYS A 122 -7.57 -3.82 28.49
CA LYS A 122 -6.71 -5.01 28.43
C LYS A 122 -6.84 -5.75 27.11
N LEU A 123 -8.06 -5.92 26.59
CA LEU A 123 -8.27 -6.50 25.26
C LEU A 123 -7.63 -5.69 24.15
N TYR A 124 -7.70 -4.37 24.25
CA TYR A 124 -7.16 -3.48 23.24
C TYR A 124 -5.64 -3.57 23.15
N ARG A 125 -4.96 -3.69 24.30
CA ARG A 125 -3.52 -3.96 24.36
C ARG A 125 -3.16 -5.36 23.87
N GLN A 126 -3.98 -6.37 24.14
CA GLN A 126 -3.79 -7.70 23.55
C GLN A 126 -3.90 -7.70 22.03
N LEU A 127 -4.86 -6.93 21.48
CA LEU A 127 -4.97 -6.74 20.04
C LEU A 127 -3.68 -6.13 19.47
N ARG A 128 -3.07 -5.15 20.15
CA ARG A 128 -1.75 -4.61 19.77
C ARG A 128 -0.70 -5.72 19.73
N THR A 129 -0.59 -6.54 20.76
CA THR A 129 0.38 -7.66 20.80
C THR A 129 0.15 -8.66 19.66
N ALA A 130 -1.10 -9.01 19.38
CA ALA A 130 -1.47 -9.90 18.28
C ALA A 130 -1.13 -9.31 16.89
N LEU A 131 -1.23 -7.99 16.74
CA LEU A 131 -0.82 -7.29 15.51
C LEU A 131 0.69 -7.27 15.37
N LEU A 132 1.42 -6.93 16.44
CA LEU A 132 2.89 -6.88 16.43
C LEU A 132 3.52 -8.24 16.12
N LYS A 133 2.90 -9.35 16.54
CA LYS A 133 3.37 -10.69 16.16
C LYS A 133 3.49 -10.90 14.64
N GLN A 134 2.70 -10.18 13.83
CA GLN A 134 2.77 -10.28 12.36
C GLN A 134 4.05 -9.69 11.77
N THR A 135 4.78 -8.83 12.49
CA THR A 135 6.05 -8.28 11.98
C THR A 135 7.10 -9.35 11.72
N GLU A 136 7.01 -10.51 12.39
CA GLU A 136 7.90 -11.65 12.17
C GLU A 136 7.80 -12.22 10.75
N LEU A 137 6.73 -11.92 10.01
CA LEU A 137 6.42 -12.49 8.69
C LEU A 137 6.32 -11.44 7.58
N LEU A 138 6.42 -10.15 7.91
CA LEU A 138 6.22 -9.04 6.98
C LEU A 138 7.54 -8.37 6.62
N ASN A 139 7.63 -7.86 5.39
CA ASN A 139 8.81 -7.19 4.89
C ASN A 139 8.82 -5.68 5.25
N PRO A 140 10.00 -5.06 5.38
CA PRO A 140 10.12 -3.61 5.56
C PRO A 140 9.57 -2.82 4.36
N VAL A 141 9.05 -1.62 4.62
CA VAL A 141 8.56 -0.61 3.68
C VAL A 141 9.22 0.73 3.97
N ARG A 142 9.39 1.60 2.96
CA ARG A 142 9.84 2.99 3.19
C ARG A 142 8.70 3.77 3.83
N PHE A 143 8.93 4.27 5.03
CA PHE A 143 7.92 4.96 5.81
C PHE A 143 8.14 6.47 5.77
N GLN A 144 7.05 7.21 5.53
CA GLN A 144 6.92 8.59 5.96
C GLN A 144 5.96 8.63 7.14
N PRO A 145 6.28 9.31 8.25
CA PRO A 145 5.38 9.42 9.38
C PRO A 145 4.05 10.07 8.97
N PHE A 146 2.97 9.37 9.28
CA PHE A 146 1.61 9.88 9.17
C PHE A 146 1.41 10.97 10.22
N VAL A 147 1.08 12.19 9.80
CA VAL A 147 0.70 13.27 10.68
C VAL A 147 -0.78 13.58 10.44
N GLU A 148 -1.52 13.73 11.54
CA GLU A 148 -2.95 14.02 11.53
C GLU A 148 -3.22 15.31 10.76
N ASP A 149 -3.84 15.21 9.58
CA ASP A 149 -4.33 16.37 8.83
C ASP A 149 -5.65 16.82 9.45
N ARG A 150 -5.69 18.01 10.04
CA ARG A 150 -6.89 18.57 10.68
C ARG A 150 -7.63 19.58 9.80
N GLU A 151 -7.71 19.34 8.49
CA GLU A 151 -8.49 20.15 7.55
C GLU A 151 -9.66 19.33 6.96
N PHE A 152 -10.59 18.87 7.80
CA PHE A 152 -11.83 18.23 7.32
C PHE A 152 -12.92 19.28 7.07
N TYR A 153 -13.69 19.09 5.99
CA TYR A 153 -14.85 19.94 5.70
C TYR A 153 -16.10 19.41 6.42
N ILE A 154 -16.76 20.27 7.20
CA ILE A 154 -18.04 19.95 7.84
C ILE A 154 -19.17 20.37 6.88
N THR A 155 -19.89 19.38 6.36
CA THR A 155 -21.05 19.58 5.49
C THR A 155 -22.32 19.79 6.35
N PRO A 156 -23.31 20.61 5.94
CA PRO A 156 -24.56 20.79 6.69
C PRO A 156 -25.26 19.48 7.05
N ASN A 157 -25.98 19.51 8.19
CA ASN A 157 -26.58 18.35 8.84
C ASN A 157 -27.45 17.52 7.89
N SER A 158 -27.07 16.24 7.71
CA SER A 158 -27.94 15.23 7.12
C SER A 158 -29.18 15.02 7.98
N GLU A 159 -30.29 14.57 7.39
CA GLU A 159 -31.47 14.21 8.18
C GLU A 159 -31.17 13.07 9.16
N GLN A 160 -31.69 13.17 10.39
CA GLN A 160 -31.52 12.15 11.44
C GLN A 160 -31.90 10.74 10.94
N SER A 161 -32.94 10.67 10.09
CA SER A 161 -33.42 9.44 9.45
C SER A 161 -32.35 8.75 8.60
N GLU A 162 -31.55 9.51 7.86
CA GLU A 162 -30.47 9.01 7.01
C GLU A 162 -29.32 8.45 7.85
N ILE A 163 -28.93 9.16 8.91
CA ILE A 163 -27.88 8.72 9.84
C ILE A 163 -28.29 7.41 10.51
N VAL A 164 -29.52 7.33 11.04
CA VAL A 164 -30.04 6.12 11.69
C VAL A 164 -30.11 4.95 10.70
N SER A 165 -30.55 5.19 9.47
CA SER A 165 -30.57 4.18 8.39
C SER A 165 -29.17 3.62 8.11
N LEU A 166 -28.15 4.49 8.07
CA LEU A 166 -26.76 4.08 7.95
C LEU A 166 -26.28 3.28 9.17
N MET A 167 -26.62 3.71 10.39
CA MET A 167 -26.24 3.00 11.62
C MET A 167 -26.82 1.58 11.67
N ARG A 168 -28.03 1.34 11.16
CA ARG A 168 -28.61 -0.02 11.02
C ARG A 168 -27.83 -0.93 10.05
N ARG A 169 -27.01 -0.36 9.17
CA ARG A 169 -26.09 -1.14 8.33
C ARG A 169 -24.87 -1.66 9.09
N SER A 170 -24.58 -1.08 10.26
CA SER A 170 -23.42 -1.43 11.08
C SER A 170 -23.62 -2.74 11.83
N PRO A 171 -22.69 -3.71 11.74
CA PRO A 171 -22.70 -4.88 12.63
C PRO A 171 -22.62 -4.51 14.13
N PHE A 172 -22.09 -3.33 14.45
CA PHE A 172 -21.97 -2.85 15.82
C PHE A 172 -23.22 -2.08 16.27
N LEU A 173 -23.70 -1.14 15.46
CA LEU A 173 -24.77 -0.23 15.87
C LEU A 173 -26.19 -0.81 15.71
N ASP A 174 -26.39 -1.78 14.82
CA ASP A 174 -27.71 -2.35 14.53
C ASP A 174 -28.42 -2.96 15.75
N PHE A 175 -27.65 -3.34 16.79
CA PHE A 175 -28.18 -3.90 18.02
C PHE A 175 -28.86 -2.88 18.95
N PHE A 176 -28.54 -1.59 18.83
CA PHE A 176 -29.09 -0.60 19.74
C PHE A 176 -30.55 -0.28 19.40
N GLU A 177 -31.35 0.00 20.43
CA GLU A 177 -32.71 0.51 20.26
C GLU A 177 -32.70 1.83 19.49
N GLU A 178 -33.80 2.12 18.80
CA GLU A 178 -33.90 3.31 17.94
C GLU A 178 -33.66 4.61 18.70
N LYS A 179 -34.07 4.70 19.97
CA LYS A 179 -33.83 5.87 20.82
C LYS A 179 -32.34 6.21 20.99
N TYR A 180 -31.48 5.20 21.08
CA TYR A 180 -30.03 5.39 21.23
C TYR A 180 -29.39 5.81 19.92
N LEU A 181 -29.84 5.23 18.80
CA LEU A 181 -29.36 5.62 17.47
C LEU A 181 -29.74 7.06 17.13
N LYS A 182 -30.97 7.48 17.46
CA LYS A 182 -31.41 8.88 17.32
C LYS A 182 -30.55 9.83 18.16
N ALA A 183 -30.31 9.49 19.42
CA ALA A 183 -29.46 10.30 20.30
C ALA A 183 -28.01 10.42 19.79
N MET A 184 -27.45 9.36 19.20
CA MET A 184 -26.13 9.41 18.56
C MET A 184 -26.15 10.21 17.26
N ALA A 185 -27.23 10.11 16.46
CA ALA A 185 -27.39 10.85 15.23
C ALA A 185 -27.48 12.37 15.47
N ASP A 186 -28.09 12.79 16.58
CA ASP A 186 -28.22 14.22 16.95
C ASP A 186 -26.88 14.91 17.23
N ILE A 187 -25.84 14.14 17.55
CA ILE A 187 -24.51 14.64 17.88
C ILE A 187 -23.44 14.24 16.85
N ALA A 188 -23.87 13.70 15.71
CA ALA A 188 -22.97 13.26 14.65
C ALA A 188 -22.68 14.39 13.65
N GLU A 189 -21.40 14.62 13.38
CA GLU A 189 -20.91 15.59 12.41
C GLU A 189 -20.51 14.87 11.12
N ARG A 190 -21.05 15.28 9.97
CA ARG A 190 -20.57 14.76 8.68
C ARG A 190 -19.24 15.40 8.33
N ARG A 191 -18.22 14.57 8.06
CA ARG A 191 -16.88 14.99 7.66
C ARG A 191 -16.52 14.37 6.31
N GLU A 192 -16.00 15.21 5.43
CA GLU A 192 -15.46 14.79 4.14
C GLU A 192 -13.94 14.84 4.19
N TYR A 193 -13.32 13.81 3.60
CA TYR A 193 -11.90 13.60 3.57
C TYR A 193 -11.44 13.32 2.14
N GLU A 194 -10.29 13.88 1.78
CA GLU A 194 -9.61 13.60 0.52
C GLU A 194 -8.72 12.34 0.67
N PRO A 195 -8.20 11.75 -0.43
CA PRO A 195 -7.26 10.63 -0.34
C PRO A 195 -6.00 10.97 0.47
N ASP A 196 -5.44 9.96 1.16
CA ASP A 196 -4.23 10.03 1.98
C ASP A 196 -4.32 10.90 3.25
N GLU A 197 -5.52 11.35 3.62
CA GLU A 197 -5.75 12.10 4.86
C GLU A 197 -5.77 11.17 6.07
N VAL A 198 -5.10 11.61 7.12
CA VAL A 198 -4.94 10.85 8.36
C VAL A 198 -6.00 11.28 9.38
N LEU A 199 -6.96 10.40 9.66
CA LEU A 199 -8.07 10.63 10.58
C LEU A 199 -7.65 10.53 12.05
N TYR A 200 -6.68 9.69 12.35
CA TYR A 200 -5.94 9.64 13.62
C TYR A 200 -4.64 8.85 13.42
N VAL A 201 -3.66 9.10 14.29
CA VAL A 201 -2.32 8.52 14.20
C VAL A 201 -2.11 7.50 15.32
N GLN A 202 -1.43 6.39 14.99
CA GLN A 202 -0.93 5.45 15.99
C GLN A 202 -0.14 6.16 17.11
N ASP A 203 -0.20 5.62 18.32
CA ASP A 203 0.46 6.12 19.54
C ASP A 203 0.02 7.54 19.96
N GLY A 204 -0.89 8.16 19.20
CA GLY A 204 -1.65 9.37 19.52
C GLY A 204 -2.95 9.07 20.27
N SER A 205 -3.81 10.08 20.41
CA SER A 205 -5.09 9.96 21.10
C SER A 205 -6.22 10.50 20.23
N SER A 206 -6.98 9.60 19.61
CA SER A 206 -8.21 9.91 18.92
C SER A 206 -9.24 10.49 19.90
N ASN A 207 -10.10 11.37 19.39
CA ASN A 207 -11.03 12.16 20.19
C ASN A 207 -12.51 11.88 19.87
N GLY A 208 -12.81 10.77 19.19
CA GLY A 208 -14.19 10.39 18.90
C GLY A 208 -14.33 9.15 18.03
N LEU A 209 -15.60 8.82 17.78
CA LEU A 209 -16.03 7.64 17.05
C LEU A 209 -16.41 8.02 15.61
N PHE A 210 -15.92 7.27 14.64
CA PHE A 210 -16.26 7.45 13.23
C PHE A 210 -17.24 6.38 12.77
N ILE A 211 -18.10 6.73 11.81
CA ILE A 211 -19.02 5.85 11.10
C ILE A 211 -18.86 6.12 9.60
N LEU A 212 -18.32 5.17 8.86
CA LEU A 212 -18.05 5.34 7.43
C LEU A 212 -19.36 5.49 6.63
N ILE A 213 -19.48 6.53 5.82
CA ILE A 213 -20.60 6.73 4.89
C ILE A 213 -20.26 6.08 3.55
N HIS A 214 -19.20 6.54 2.91
CA HIS A 214 -18.62 5.96 1.70
C HIS A 214 -17.12 6.26 1.62
N GLY A 215 -16.38 5.55 0.78
CA GLY A 215 -14.92 5.70 0.67
C GLY A 215 -14.17 4.50 1.24
N GLU A 216 -12.91 4.70 1.55
CA GLU A 216 -12.04 3.64 2.11
C GLU A 216 -11.07 4.23 3.12
N VAL A 217 -11.02 3.62 4.30
CA VAL A 217 -10.09 3.97 5.38
C VAL A 217 -9.22 2.75 5.70
N ALA A 218 -7.92 2.87 5.46
CA ALA A 218 -6.91 1.91 5.88
C ALA A 218 -6.55 2.13 7.36
N ILE A 219 -6.73 1.09 8.17
CA ILE A 219 -6.29 1.02 9.56
C ILE A 219 -4.99 0.22 9.58
N LYS A 220 -3.87 0.90 9.80
CA LYS A 220 -2.54 0.30 9.73
C LYS A 220 -1.59 0.86 10.78
N ARG A 221 -0.65 0.03 11.22
CA ARG A 221 0.47 0.42 12.09
C ARG A 221 1.76 0.26 11.32
N VAL A 222 2.72 1.13 11.57
CA VAL A 222 4.11 0.91 11.17
C VAL A 222 4.95 0.70 12.42
N GLU A 223 5.74 -0.38 12.40
CA GLU A 223 6.64 -0.77 13.48
C GLU A 223 7.99 -1.13 12.85
N ASN A 224 9.09 -0.45 13.20
CA ASN A 224 10.43 -0.72 12.67
C ASN A 224 10.48 -0.81 11.12
N ASN A 225 9.87 0.16 10.44
CA ASN A 225 9.68 0.17 8.98
C ASN A 225 8.81 -0.97 8.43
N ILE A 226 8.13 -1.78 9.24
CA ILE A 226 7.22 -2.83 8.77
C ILE A 226 5.78 -2.31 8.86
N GLU A 227 5.06 -2.29 7.72
CA GLU A 227 3.65 -1.92 7.68
C GLU A 227 2.77 -3.13 8.03
N ILE A 228 2.03 -3.02 9.12
CA ILE A 228 1.04 -3.98 9.58
C ILE A 228 -0.35 -3.42 9.23
N ARG A 229 -1.04 -4.06 8.29
CA ARG A 229 -2.43 -3.71 7.98
C ARG A 229 -3.37 -4.43 8.95
N GLN A 230 -3.99 -3.68 9.86
CA GLN A 230 -5.04 -4.23 10.71
C GLN A 230 -6.32 -4.43 9.91
N ARG A 231 -6.71 -3.45 9.09
CA ARG A 231 -7.97 -3.48 8.33
C ARG A 231 -7.99 -2.48 7.18
N SER A 232 -8.78 -2.76 6.14
CA SER A 232 -9.30 -1.73 5.23
C SER A 232 -10.82 -1.67 5.34
N ILE A 233 -11.36 -0.52 5.75
CA ILE A 233 -12.78 -0.30 5.98
C ILE A 233 -13.36 0.38 4.73
N LYS A 234 -14.12 -0.39 3.95
CA LYS A 234 -14.80 0.08 2.70
C LYS A 234 -16.32 0.14 2.83
N ASN A 235 -16.84 -0.42 3.92
CA ASN A 235 -18.24 -0.78 4.04
C ASN A 235 -18.98 0.30 4.82
N SER A 236 -20.00 0.86 4.18
CA SER A 236 -20.90 1.83 4.76
C SER A 236 -21.48 1.34 6.10
N GLY A 237 -21.47 2.20 7.12
CA GLY A 237 -21.95 1.94 8.48
C GLY A 237 -20.91 1.33 9.44
N PHE A 238 -19.72 0.95 8.97
CA PHE A 238 -18.69 0.43 9.87
C PHE A 238 -18.09 1.53 10.74
N ILE A 239 -17.82 1.17 12.01
CA ILE A 239 -17.26 2.09 12.98
C ILE A 239 -15.75 1.91 13.17
N PHE A 240 -15.05 2.99 13.53
CA PHE A 240 -13.63 3.02 13.89
C PHE A 240 -13.34 4.23 14.81
N GLY A 241 -12.11 4.34 15.35
CA GLY A 241 -11.78 5.37 16.37
C GLY A 241 -12.36 5.10 17.77
N TRP A 242 -12.84 3.88 18.03
CA TRP A 242 -13.40 3.50 19.33
C TRP A 242 -12.38 3.51 20.49
N SER A 243 -11.08 3.72 20.22
CA SER A 243 -9.98 3.72 21.20
C SER A 243 -10.09 4.91 22.13
N SER A 244 -10.56 6.04 21.59
CA SER A 244 -10.94 7.23 22.33
C SER A 244 -11.79 6.90 23.56
N LEU A 245 -12.75 5.97 23.43
CA LEU A 245 -13.67 5.59 24.51
C LEU A 245 -13.05 4.69 25.60
N LEU A 246 -11.84 4.20 25.37
CA LEU A 246 -11.04 3.46 26.34
C LEU A 246 -10.00 4.36 27.03
N GLU A 247 -9.88 5.63 26.64
CA GLU A 247 -8.81 6.55 27.07
C GLU A 247 -7.39 5.99 26.80
N GLU A 248 -7.26 5.13 25.78
CA GLU A 248 -5.99 4.52 25.37
C GLU A 248 -5.44 5.16 24.09
N LYS A 249 -4.13 5.07 23.90
CA LYS A 249 -3.48 5.50 22.67
C LYS A 249 -3.89 4.60 21.50
N ASP A 250 -4.07 5.18 20.32
CA ASP A 250 -4.44 4.41 19.13
C ASP A 250 -3.33 3.41 18.76
N ILE A 251 -3.66 2.13 18.62
CA ILE A 251 -2.68 1.10 18.23
C ILE A 251 -2.24 1.24 16.76
N CYS A 252 -3.10 1.82 15.92
CA CYS A 252 -2.94 1.98 14.48
C CYS A 252 -3.36 3.39 14.05
N SER A 253 -2.83 3.87 12.93
CA SER A 253 -3.31 5.05 12.23
C SER A 253 -4.51 4.70 11.35
N ALA A 254 -5.44 5.65 11.16
CA ALA A 254 -6.52 5.58 10.18
C ALA A 254 -6.26 6.58 9.06
N ILE A 255 -6.18 6.11 7.82
CA ILE A 255 -5.77 6.91 6.67
C ILE A 255 -6.73 6.63 5.51
N THR A 256 -7.26 7.65 4.87
CA THR A 256 -8.08 7.46 3.67
C THR A 256 -7.22 7.00 2.50
N THR A 257 -7.76 6.13 1.64
CA THR A 257 -7.07 5.74 0.39
C THR A 257 -7.74 6.32 -0.86
N GLN A 258 -8.90 6.95 -0.67
CA GLN A 258 -9.68 7.62 -1.68
C GLN A 258 -10.56 8.68 -0.99
N LYS A 259 -11.27 9.49 -1.78
CA LYS A 259 -12.25 10.43 -1.25
C LYS A 259 -13.28 9.70 -0.37
N THR A 260 -13.40 10.15 0.87
CA THR A 260 -14.09 9.42 1.93
C THR A 260 -15.00 10.35 2.72
N SER A 261 -16.20 9.89 3.02
CA SER A 261 -17.16 10.59 3.85
C SER A 261 -17.45 9.75 5.10
N ALA A 262 -17.46 10.36 6.27
CA ALA A 262 -17.76 9.68 7.53
C ALA A 262 -18.54 10.61 8.48
N TYR A 263 -19.45 10.03 9.26
CA TYR A 263 -19.95 10.71 10.45
C TYR A 263 -18.93 10.57 11.58
N PHE A 264 -18.70 11.65 12.31
CA PHE A 264 -17.85 11.68 13.49
C PHE A 264 -18.68 12.11 14.71
N ILE A 265 -18.55 11.36 15.80
CA ILE A 265 -19.17 11.67 17.08
C ILE A 265 -18.05 12.00 18.07
N PRO A 266 -17.94 13.25 18.55
CA PRO A 266 -16.96 13.62 19.55
C PRO A 266 -17.10 12.76 20.82
N GLN A 267 -15.97 12.27 21.34
CA GLN A 267 -15.92 11.43 22.54
C GLN A 267 -16.62 12.12 23.73
N ARG A 268 -16.38 13.43 23.91
CA ARG A 268 -17.01 14.23 24.97
C ARG A 268 -18.53 14.16 24.92
N ASP A 269 -19.10 14.23 23.72
CA ASP A 269 -20.54 14.31 23.55
C ASP A 269 -21.18 12.92 23.65
N LEU A 270 -20.48 11.87 23.22
CA LEU A 270 -20.90 10.49 23.48
C LEU A 270 -20.86 10.14 24.99
N ILE A 271 -19.83 10.57 25.72
CA ILE A 271 -19.75 10.41 27.18
C ILE A 271 -20.92 11.13 27.88
N ARG A 272 -21.36 12.30 27.39
CA ARG A 272 -22.53 12.99 27.93
C ARG A 272 -23.81 12.16 27.78
N LEU A 273 -23.97 11.42 26.68
CA LEU A 273 -25.10 10.48 26.53
C LEU A 273 -25.00 9.34 27.55
N PHE A 274 -23.81 8.78 27.76
CA PHE A 274 -23.58 7.71 28.75
C PHE A 274 -23.83 8.16 30.19
N VAL A 275 -23.51 9.41 30.54
CA VAL A 275 -23.82 9.96 31.87
C VAL A 275 -25.34 10.09 32.08
N ARG A 276 -26.09 10.40 31.03
CA ARG A 276 -27.56 10.53 31.08
C ARG A 276 -28.29 9.19 31.11
N ASP A 277 -27.74 8.18 30.43
CA ASP A 277 -28.32 6.84 30.37
C ASP A 277 -27.23 5.78 30.60
N LYS A 278 -27.19 5.26 31.83
CA LYS A 278 -26.23 4.23 32.24
C LYS A 278 -26.49 2.88 31.57
N ALA A 279 -27.74 2.54 31.27
CA ALA A 279 -28.05 1.31 30.55
C ALA A 279 -27.50 1.37 29.13
N PHE A 280 -27.53 2.53 28.49
CA PHE A 280 -26.89 2.74 27.19
C PHE A 280 -25.37 2.55 27.27
N GLU A 281 -24.72 3.15 28.28
CA GLU A 281 -23.27 2.98 28.50
C GLU A 281 -22.88 1.49 28.62
N THR A 282 -23.58 0.75 29.48
CA THR A 282 -23.34 -0.69 29.70
C THR A 282 -23.49 -1.47 28.40
N LEU A 283 -24.60 -1.29 27.68
CA LEU A 283 -24.85 -1.96 26.40
C LEU A 283 -23.77 -1.61 25.36
N PHE A 284 -23.32 -0.36 25.33
CA PHE A 284 -22.29 0.09 24.40
C PHE A 284 -20.96 -0.61 24.67
N TYR A 285 -20.49 -0.63 25.91
CA TYR A 285 -19.23 -1.29 26.26
C TYR A 285 -19.30 -2.81 26.09
N GLU A 286 -20.42 -3.47 26.40
CA GLU A 286 -20.60 -4.90 26.09
C GLU A 286 -20.41 -5.19 24.59
N LYS A 287 -20.94 -4.33 23.71
CA LYS A 287 -20.73 -4.44 22.27
C LYS A 287 -19.32 -4.08 21.83
N LEU A 288 -18.66 -3.16 22.52
CA LEU A 288 -17.27 -2.82 22.24
C LEU A 288 -16.35 -4.00 22.56
N LEU A 289 -16.57 -4.71 23.67
CA LEU A 289 -15.85 -5.95 23.99
C LEU A 289 -16.07 -7.02 22.91
N TRP A 290 -17.30 -7.18 22.41
CA TRP A 290 -17.60 -8.08 21.30
C TRP A 290 -16.83 -7.71 20.03
N LEU A 291 -16.80 -6.43 19.67
CA LEU A 291 -16.09 -5.95 18.49
C LEU A 291 -14.58 -6.21 18.60
N MET A 292 -13.97 -5.85 19.73
CA MET A 292 -12.54 -6.06 19.98
C MET A 292 -12.18 -7.55 19.99
N GLY A 293 -12.99 -8.41 20.60
CA GLY A 293 -12.80 -9.86 20.56
C GLY A 293 -12.79 -10.41 19.13
N ASN A 294 -13.66 -9.90 18.25
CA ASN A 294 -13.63 -10.28 16.83
C ASN A 294 -12.40 -9.71 16.09
N GLN A 295 -11.96 -8.50 16.40
CA GLN A 295 -10.73 -7.93 15.81
C GLN A 295 -9.49 -8.72 16.22
N MET A 296 -9.43 -9.18 17.47
CA MET A 296 -8.35 -10.04 17.96
C MET A 296 -8.35 -11.39 17.24
N ASN A 297 -9.51 -12.03 17.09
CA ASN A 297 -9.63 -13.26 16.33
C ASN A 297 -9.23 -13.07 14.85
N ALA A 298 -9.59 -11.94 14.24
CA ALA A 298 -9.17 -11.60 12.89
C ALA A 298 -7.65 -11.41 12.79
N ALA A 299 -6.99 -10.82 13.79
CA ALA A 299 -5.54 -10.70 13.85
C ALA A 299 -4.85 -12.07 13.91
N PHE A 300 -5.37 -12.99 14.73
CA PHE A 300 -4.86 -14.37 14.79
C PHE A 300 -5.02 -15.11 13.45
N VAL A 301 -6.19 -15.03 12.82
CA VAL A 301 -6.46 -15.66 11.52
C VAL A 301 -5.58 -15.06 10.41
N ARG A 302 -5.32 -13.75 10.43
CA ARG A 302 -4.38 -13.11 9.51
C ARG A 302 -2.96 -13.63 9.67
N TYR A 303 -2.50 -13.77 10.91
CA TYR A 303 -1.17 -14.34 11.19
C TYR A 303 -1.03 -15.75 10.59
N VAL A 304 -2.05 -16.61 10.75
CA VAL A 304 -2.08 -17.93 10.09
C VAL A 304 -2.03 -17.83 8.57
N GLY A 305 -2.76 -16.87 7.98
CA GLY A 305 -2.71 -16.59 6.54
C GLY A 305 -1.31 -16.18 6.05
N LEU A 306 -0.59 -15.38 6.84
CA LEU A 306 0.78 -14.94 6.55
C LEU A 306 1.79 -16.11 6.60
N LEU A 307 1.63 -17.06 7.54
CA LEU A 307 2.50 -18.24 7.63
C LEU A 307 2.42 -19.15 6.40
N GLY A 308 1.25 -19.22 5.75
CA GLY A 308 0.97 -20.18 4.67
C GLY A 308 0.84 -19.59 3.26
N LYS A 309 0.93 -18.27 3.05
CA LYS A 309 0.62 -17.60 1.76
C LYS A 309 -0.68 -18.11 1.09
N HIS A 310 -1.72 -18.39 1.89
CA HIS A 310 -3.02 -18.89 1.41
C HIS A 310 -4.18 -18.18 2.12
N ASN A 311 -4.62 -17.04 1.56
CA ASN A 311 -5.79 -16.29 2.03
C ASN A 311 -7.07 -17.13 2.09
N LEU A 312 -7.18 -18.15 1.23
CA LEU A 312 -8.31 -19.07 1.20
C LEU A 312 -8.46 -19.84 2.52
N GLN A 313 -7.35 -20.27 3.12
CA GLN A 313 -7.37 -21.03 4.37
C GLN A 313 -7.79 -20.16 5.55
N ALA A 314 -7.35 -18.90 5.55
CA ALA A 314 -7.80 -17.92 6.54
C ALA A 314 -9.33 -17.72 6.47
N VAL A 315 -9.90 -17.65 5.26
CA VAL A 315 -11.36 -17.57 5.08
C VAL A 315 -12.07 -18.85 5.52
N TYR A 316 -11.53 -20.02 5.18
CA TYR A 316 -12.07 -21.31 5.63
C TYR A 316 -12.15 -21.36 7.15
N GLN A 317 -11.05 -21.05 7.85
CA GLN A 317 -11.00 -21.07 9.32
C GLN A 317 -11.93 -20.03 9.94
N LEU A 318 -11.98 -18.81 9.39
CA LEU A 318 -12.89 -17.76 9.85
C LEU A 318 -14.36 -18.23 9.82
N ILE A 319 -14.77 -18.87 8.73
CA ILE A 319 -16.13 -19.38 8.56
C ILE A 319 -16.36 -20.62 9.44
N ASN A 320 -15.42 -21.57 9.44
CA ASN A 320 -15.54 -22.82 10.20
C ASN A 320 -15.64 -22.58 11.71
N ASN A 321 -14.82 -21.67 12.25
CA ASN A 321 -14.87 -21.28 13.68
C ASN A 321 -16.20 -20.63 14.07
N ASN A 322 -16.93 -20.08 13.10
CA ASN A 322 -18.24 -19.49 13.29
C ASN A 322 -19.40 -20.36 12.77
N LYS A 323 -19.14 -21.56 12.25
CA LYS A 323 -20.13 -22.44 11.58
C LYS A 323 -21.37 -22.68 12.42
N SER A 324 -21.20 -22.90 13.73
CA SER A 324 -22.31 -23.10 14.66
C SER A 324 -23.17 -21.85 14.94
N ARG A 325 -22.69 -20.66 14.58
CA ARG A 325 -23.34 -19.35 14.81
C ARG A 325 -23.98 -18.77 13.55
N ILE A 326 -23.60 -19.28 12.37
CA ILE A 326 -24.14 -18.86 11.08
C ILE A 326 -25.49 -19.56 10.86
N LYS A 327 -26.44 -18.89 10.18
CA LYS A 327 -27.73 -19.49 9.82
C LYS A 327 -27.52 -20.73 8.95
N LEU A 328 -28.37 -21.75 9.09
CA LEU A 328 -28.22 -22.99 8.31
C LEU A 328 -28.28 -22.75 6.79
N ALA A 329 -29.19 -21.87 6.35
CA ALA A 329 -29.37 -21.51 4.95
C ALA A 329 -28.36 -20.47 4.43
N SER A 330 -27.39 -20.04 5.25
CA SER A 330 -26.46 -18.98 4.86
C SER A 330 -25.53 -19.44 3.73
N PRO A 331 -25.35 -18.64 2.66
CA PRO A 331 -24.38 -18.94 1.61
C PRO A 331 -22.93 -19.00 2.12
N LEU A 332 -22.62 -18.46 3.32
CA LEU A 332 -21.28 -18.54 3.92
C LEU A 332 -20.77 -19.98 4.02
N HIS A 333 -21.65 -20.98 4.22
CA HIS A 333 -21.22 -22.38 4.26
C HIS A 333 -20.66 -22.88 2.93
N GLN A 334 -21.05 -22.27 1.81
CA GLN A 334 -20.61 -22.64 0.46
C GLN A 334 -19.30 -21.93 0.07
N VAL A 335 -19.02 -20.75 0.65
CA VAL A 335 -17.90 -19.88 0.26
C VAL A 335 -16.56 -20.64 0.22
N PRO A 336 -16.16 -21.42 1.24
CA PRO A 336 -14.87 -22.10 1.18
C PRO A 336 -14.76 -23.12 0.03
N HIS A 337 -15.87 -23.81 -0.27
CA HIS A 337 -15.93 -24.75 -1.39
C HIS A 337 -15.87 -24.03 -2.74
N LEU A 338 -16.57 -22.90 -2.88
CA LEU A 338 -16.55 -22.08 -4.08
C LEU A 338 -15.18 -21.43 -4.33
N LEU A 339 -14.41 -21.14 -3.28
CA LEU A 339 -13.07 -20.57 -3.41
C LEU A 339 -12.01 -21.58 -3.90
N ALA A 340 -12.29 -22.88 -3.78
CA ALA A 340 -11.35 -23.94 -4.12
C ALA A 340 -11.06 -24.05 -5.63
N ASN A 341 -12.00 -23.62 -6.49
CA ASN A 341 -11.83 -23.66 -7.94
C ASN A 341 -11.95 -22.25 -8.54
N ILE A 342 -11.07 -21.92 -9.49
CA ILE A 342 -11.05 -20.62 -10.16
C ILE A 342 -12.38 -20.27 -10.83
N ASN A 343 -13.06 -21.25 -11.41
CA ASN A 343 -14.34 -21.06 -12.10
C ASN A 343 -15.50 -20.80 -11.14
N THR A 344 -15.35 -21.19 -9.88
CA THR A 344 -16.36 -20.97 -8.84
C THR A 344 -16.07 -19.77 -7.95
N LYS A 345 -14.83 -19.25 -7.95
CA LYS A 345 -14.44 -18.04 -7.21
C LYS A 345 -15.39 -16.84 -7.47
N PRO A 346 -15.85 -16.54 -8.69
CA PRO A 346 -16.83 -15.46 -8.92
C PRO A 346 -18.11 -15.61 -8.08
N PHE A 347 -18.64 -16.84 -7.93
CA PHE A 347 -19.81 -17.10 -7.11
C PHE A 347 -19.53 -16.89 -5.62
N ALA A 348 -18.33 -17.25 -5.15
CA ALA A 348 -17.90 -16.98 -3.78
C ALA A 348 -17.90 -15.46 -3.49
N TYR A 349 -17.30 -14.67 -4.38
CA TYR A 349 -17.26 -13.21 -4.23
C TYR A 349 -18.65 -12.57 -4.30
N SER A 350 -19.51 -13.06 -5.19
CA SER A 350 -20.91 -12.62 -5.28
C SER A 350 -21.68 -12.94 -3.99
N ALA A 351 -21.55 -14.17 -3.47
CA ALA A 351 -22.17 -14.58 -2.22
C ALA A 351 -21.71 -13.72 -1.04
N LEU A 352 -20.40 -13.48 -0.90
CA LEU A 352 -19.84 -12.60 0.13
C LEU A 352 -20.37 -11.17 0.02
N THR A 353 -20.43 -10.62 -1.20
CA THR A 353 -20.94 -9.25 -1.44
C THR A 353 -22.42 -9.14 -1.13
N ASN A 354 -23.23 -10.14 -1.48
CA ASN A 354 -24.65 -10.19 -1.16
C ASN A 354 -24.87 -10.27 0.36
N ILE A 355 -24.16 -11.17 1.03
CA ILE A 355 -24.21 -11.33 2.49
C ILE A 355 -23.78 -10.04 3.20
N LEU A 356 -22.81 -9.32 2.66
CA LEU A 356 -22.36 -8.05 3.22
C LEU A 356 -23.50 -7.00 3.26
N ASN A 357 -24.42 -7.03 2.30
CA ASN A 357 -25.53 -6.09 2.21
C ASN A 357 -26.78 -6.58 2.95
N ASN A 358 -27.07 -7.89 2.87
CA ASN A 358 -28.37 -8.45 3.26
C ASN A 358 -28.30 -9.44 4.44
N GLY A 359 -27.09 -9.75 4.93
CA GLY A 359 -26.88 -10.72 6.01
C GLY A 359 -27.19 -10.16 7.41
N THR A 360 -27.20 -11.05 8.40
CA THR A 360 -27.21 -10.64 9.82
C THR A 360 -25.94 -9.87 10.20
N ALA A 361 -25.94 -9.16 11.33
CA ALA A 361 -24.75 -8.46 11.84
C ALA A 361 -23.48 -9.33 11.84
N LEU A 362 -23.57 -10.59 12.31
CA LEU A 362 -22.45 -11.52 12.29
C LEU A 362 -22.04 -11.89 10.86
N GLU A 363 -23.00 -12.22 9.99
CA GLU A 363 -22.70 -12.62 8.60
C GLU A 363 -22.07 -11.47 7.81
N ARG A 364 -22.56 -10.24 7.95
CA ARG A 364 -21.97 -9.02 7.35
C ARG A 364 -20.53 -8.82 7.83
N HIS A 365 -20.27 -9.04 9.11
CA HIS A 365 -18.94 -8.94 9.67
C HIS A 365 -17.99 -10.00 9.11
N LEU A 366 -18.42 -11.27 9.05
CA LEU A 366 -17.63 -12.36 8.48
C LEU A 366 -17.36 -12.13 6.99
N ALA A 367 -18.38 -11.74 6.22
CA ALA A 367 -18.23 -11.46 4.80
C ALA A 367 -17.26 -10.31 4.52
N SER A 368 -17.33 -9.24 5.33
CA SER A 368 -16.38 -8.12 5.27
C SER A 368 -14.94 -8.58 5.48
N LEU A 369 -14.67 -9.36 6.53
CA LEU A 369 -13.33 -9.89 6.81
C LEU A 369 -12.86 -10.87 5.73
N SER A 370 -13.75 -11.72 5.22
CA SER A 370 -13.39 -12.64 4.13
C SER A 370 -13.00 -11.90 2.85
N LEU A 371 -13.75 -10.87 2.45
CA LEU A 371 -13.42 -10.07 1.27
C LEU A 371 -12.08 -9.33 1.41
N GLU A 372 -11.76 -8.88 2.62
CA GLU A 372 -10.47 -8.25 2.95
C GLU A 372 -9.32 -9.23 2.78
N LEU A 373 -9.43 -10.42 3.38
CA LEU A 373 -8.45 -11.49 3.26
C LEU A 373 -8.23 -11.91 1.79
N LEU A 374 -9.29 -11.89 0.97
CA LEU A 374 -9.22 -12.30 -0.44
C LEU A 374 -8.82 -11.18 -1.41
N SER A 375 -8.31 -10.06 -0.92
CA SER A 375 -8.01 -8.88 -1.77
C SER A 375 -7.03 -9.18 -2.91
N GLU A 376 -5.89 -9.83 -2.63
CA GLU A 376 -4.92 -10.22 -3.66
C GLU A 376 -5.46 -11.33 -4.59
N ASP A 377 -6.18 -12.31 -4.04
CA ASP A 377 -6.87 -13.35 -4.83
C ASP A 377 -7.88 -12.75 -5.81
N LYS A 378 -8.53 -11.65 -5.44
CA LYS A 378 -9.47 -10.93 -6.31
C LYS A 378 -8.74 -10.22 -7.46
N LYS A 379 -7.57 -9.62 -7.23
CA LYS A 379 -6.75 -9.02 -8.29
C LYS A 379 -6.30 -10.07 -9.30
N GLU A 380 -5.88 -11.24 -8.82
CA GLU A 380 -5.46 -12.32 -9.69
C GLU A 380 -6.62 -12.94 -10.48
N LEU A 381 -7.81 -13.09 -9.87
CA LEU A 381 -9.00 -13.48 -10.62
C LEU A 381 -9.32 -12.45 -11.72
N ALA A 382 -9.18 -11.15 -11.44
CA ALA A 382 -9.39 -10.11 -12.44
C ALA A 382 -8.38 -10.20 -13.60
N PHE A 383 -7.12 -10.52 -13.32
CA PHE A 383 -6.10 -10.77 -14.34
C PHE A 383 -6.48 -11.96 -15.23
N ILE A 384 -6.91 -13.08 -14.64
CA ILE A 384 -7.30 -14.28 -15.41
C ILE A 384 -8.57 -14.04 -16.24
N ASN A 385 -9.54 -13.29 -15.71
CA ASN A 385 -10.68 -12.85 -16.52
C ASN A 385 -10.25 -11.92 -17.66
N GLY A 386 -9.23 -11.09 -17.43
CA GLY A 386 -8.56 -10.32 -18.47
C GLY A 386 -7.98 -11.21 -19.57
N LEU A 387 -7.26 -12.27 -19.20
CA LEU A 387 -6.75 -13.27 -20.14
C LEU A 387 -7.87 -13.95 -20.94
N ARG A 388 -8.99 -14.30 -20.30
CA ARG A 388 -10.17 -14.84 -21.00
C ARG A 388 -10.69 -13.86 -22.05
N ASN A 389 -10.83 -12.60 -21.68
CA ASN A 389 -11.30 -11.56 -22.60
C ASN A 389 -10.32 -11.34 -23.78
N ILE A 390 -9.01 -11.42 -23.56
CA ILE A 390 -8.02 -11.39 -24.66
C ILE A 390 -8.28 -12.56 -25.63
N TYR A 391 -8.53 -13.77 -25.11
CA TYR A 391 -8.83 -14.93 -25.93
C TYR A 391 -10.13 -14.75 -26.73
N GLU A 392 -11.23 -14.39 -26.06
CA GLU A 392 -12.56 -14.23 -26.65
C GLU A 392 -12.55 -13.20 -27.79
N VAL A 393 -11.91 -12.05 -27.59
CA VAL A 393 -11.83 -10.95 -28.59
C VAL A 393 -11.16 -11.39 -29.89
N VAL A 394 -10.27 -12.38 -29.84
CA VAL A 394 -9.59 -12.92 -31.03
C VAL A 394 -10.34 -14.14 -31.57
N ALA A 395 -10.59 -15.14 -30.72
CA ALA A 395 -11.09 -16.44 -31.13
C ALA A 395 -12.57 -16.44 -31.53
N GLU A 396 -13.40 -15.60 -30.93
CA GLU A 396 -14.87 -15.63 -31.09
C GLU A 396 -15.40 -14.56 -32.05
N ARG A 397 -14.52 -13.77 -32.66
CA ARG A 397 -14.92 -12.69 -33.60
C ARG A 397 -15.40 -13.26 -34.94
N GLU A 398 -16.56 -12.80 -35.43
CA GLU A 398 -17.16 -13.31 -36.68
C GLU A 398 -16.48 -12.79 -37.97
N ASN A 399 -15.77 -11.65 -37.91
CA ASN A 399 -15.04 -11.07 -39.05
C ASN A 399 -13.52 -11.05 -38.80
N VAL A 400 -12.76 -11.75 -39.64
CA VAL A 400 -11.32 -12.05 -39.46
C VAL A 400 -10.45 -11.11 -40.30
N ASP A 401 -10.50 -9.81 -40.02
CA ASP A 401 -9.41 -8.92 -40.46
C ASP A 401 -8.27 -9.04 -39.44
N SER A 402 -7.15 -9.62 -39.87
CA SER A 402 -6.02 -9.90 -38.96
C SER A 402 -5.42 -8.65 -38.35
N GLU A 403 -5.38 -7.53 -39.08
CA GLU A 403 -4.84 -6.28 -38.54
C GLU A 403 -5.74 -5.71 -37.44
N LYS A 404 -7.05 -5.61 -37.71
CA LYS A 404 -8.03 -5.19 -36.69
C LYS A 404 -8.09 -6.13 -35.50
N SER A 405 -7.83 -7.41 -35.71
CA SER A 405 -7.80 -8.42 -34.64
C SER A 405 -6.56 -8.26 -33.77
N ARG A 406 -5.39 -7.99 -34.37
CA ARG A 406 -4.17 -7.67 -33.62
C ARG A 406 -4.30 -6.38 -32.81
N LYS A 407 -4.83 -5.30 -33.39
CA LYS A 407 -5.04 -4.03 -32.68
C LYS A 407 -6.02 -4.19 -31.50
N ALA A 408 -7.15 -4.88 -31.72
CA ALA A 408 -8.10 -5.17 -30.64
C ALA A 408 -7.47 -6.04 -29.53
N CYS A 409 -6.69 -7.06 -29.90
CA CYS A 409 -5.95 -7.88 -28.95
C CYS A 409 -4.96 -7.04 -28.13
N ALA A 410 -4.21 -6.14 -28.78
CA ALA A 410 -3.28 -5.23 -28.12
C ALA A 410 -3.98 -4.28 -27.14
N GLU A 411 -5.09 -3.66 -27.53
CA GLU A 411 -5.86 -2.76 -26.66
C GLU A 411 -6.37 -3.45 -25.39
N VAL A 412 -6.91 -4.66 -25.52
CA VAL A 412 -7.39 -5.43 -24.38
C VAL A 412 -6.23 -5.88 -23.51
N THR A 413 -5.14 -6.34 -24.14
CA THR A 413 -3.90 -6.73 -23.44
C THR A 413 -3.34 -5.55 -22.64
N SER A 414 -3.29 -4.33 -23.20
CA SER A 414 -2.83 -3.14 -22.48
C SER A 414 -3.67 -2.88 -21.24
N LYS A 415 -5.01 -2.92 -21.36
CA LYS A 415 -5.93 -2.74 -20.21
C LYS A 415 -5.73 -3.78 -19.10
N VAL A 416 -5.30 -4.99 -19.46
CA VAL A 416 -5.02 -6.07 -18.49
C VAL A 416 -3.71 -5.77 -17.75
N PHE A 417 -2.63 -5.48 -18.48
CA PHE A 417 -1.32 -5.23 -17.87
C PHE A 417 -1.19 -3.88 -17.17
N ASP A 418 -2.00 -2.88 -17.53
CA ASP A 418 -2.10 -1.60 -16.80
C ASP A 418 -2.54 -1.77 -15.34
N LYS A 419 -3.18 -2.89 -15.01
CA LYS A 419 -3.63 -3.23 -13.65
C LYS A 419 -2.64 -4.14 -12.91
N VAL A 420 -1.53 -4.49 -13.54
CA VAL A 420 -0.51 -5.40 -12.99
C VAL A 420 0.78 -4.61 -12.77
N PRO A 421 1.43 -4.73 -11.60
CA PRO A 421 2.74 -4.09 -11.39
C PRO A 421 3.76 -4.57 -12.42
N HIS A 422 4.31 -3.63 -13.20
CA HIS A 422 5.33 -3.90 -14.20
C HIS A 422 6.23 -2.67 -14.40
N VAL A 423 7.45 -2.90 -14.89
CA VAL A 423 8.40 -1.83 -15.27
C VAL A 423 8.97 -2.12 -16.65
N ILE A 424 9.08 -1.07 -17.47
CA ILE A 424 9.69 -1.10 -18.81
C ILE A 424 10.79 -0.05 -18.83
N GLU A 425 12.04 -0.48 -18.99
CA GLU A 425 13.21 0.39 -19.13
C GLU A 425 13.79 0.31 -20.56
N GLY A 426 14.45 1.38 -21.02
CA GLY A 426 15.09 1.43 -22.34
C GLY A 426 14.22 1.99 -23.47
N TRP A 427 13.22 2.82 -23.16
CA TRP A 427 12.36 3.46 -24.16
C TRP A 427 13.14 4.30 -25.18
N GLU A 428 14.24 4.92 -24.75
CA GLU A 428 15.17 5.69 -25.56
C GLU A 428 15.92 4.84 -26.61
N ASN A 429 15.95 3.52 -26.43
CA ASN A 429 16.58 2.60 -27.38
C ASN A 429 15.63 2.17 -28.52
N LEU A 430 14.35 2.53 -28.46
CA LEU A 430 13.41 2.20 -29.53
C LEU A 430 13.67 3.08 -30.76
N PRO A 431 13.84 2.50 -31.95
CA PRO A 431 13.94 3.26 -33.20
C PRO A 431 12.73 4.18 -33.40
N ASP A 432 12.92 5.31 -34.10
CA ASP A 432 11.82 6.23 -34.38
C ASP A 432 10.83 5.67 -35.41
N ASN A 433 11.35 4.97 -36.41
CA ASN A 433 10.56 4.38 -37.48
C ASN A 433 10.37 2.88 -37.26
N PRO A 434 9.19 2.32 -37.60
CA PRO A 434 8.94 0.89 -37.55
C PRO A 434 9.66 0.15 -38.71
N GLY A 435 9.52 -1.17 -38.78
CA GLY A 435 10.25 -2.01 -39.74
C GLY A 435 11.51 -2.64 -39.15
N ASN A 436 11.52 -2.90 -37.84
CA ASN A 436 12.66 -3.47 -37.12
C ASN A 436 12.38 -4.90 -36.62
N ILE A 437 13.43 -5.64 -36.29
CA ILE A 437 13.34 -6.99 -35.72
C ILE A 437 13.57 -6.92 -34.21
N PHE A 438 12.53 -7.19 -33.44
CA PHE A 438 12.60 -7.31 -31.99
C PHE A 438 12.90 -8.76 -31.63
N ILE A 439 14.07 -8.99 -31.03
CA ILE A 439 14.45 -10.30 -30.47
C ILE A 439 14.24 -10.30 -28.97
N TYR A 440 13.69 -11.38 -28.44
CA TYR A 440 13.38 -11.48 -27.00
C TYR A 440 13.51 -12.90 -26.49
N ASN A 441 13.73 -13.05 -25.18
CA ASN A 441 13.69 -14.36 -24.55
C ASN A 441 12.26 -14.81 -24.26
N HIS A 442 11.97 -16.08 -24.53
CA HIS A 442 10.60 -16.60 -24.40
C HIS A 442 10.43 -17.39 -23.11
N LEU A 443 9.45 -17.00 -22.30
CA LEU A 443 9.23 -17.56 -20.96
C LEU A 443 8.05 -18.53 -20.91
N VAL A 444 8.13 -19.52 -20.02
CA VAL A 444 7.05 -20.47 -19.74
C VAL A 444 6.06 -19.83 -18.78
N ASN A 445 4.78 -19.80 -19.09
CA ASN A 445 3.79 -19.26 -18.16
C ASN A 445 3.43 -20.25 -17.03
N ASP A 446 3.04 -19.72 -15.87
CA ASP A 446 2.45 -20.50 -14.78
C ASP A 446 1.14 -21.19 -15.26
N THR A 447 0.98 -22.48 -14.91
CA THR A 447 -0.18 -23.29 -15.29
C THR A 447 -1.49 -22.80 -14.67
N TYR A 448 -1.42 -21.97 -13.62
CA TYR A 448 -2.57 -21.29 -13.02
C TYR A 448 -3.27 -20.33 -14.01
N TYR A 449 -2.57 -19.87 -15.05
CA TYR A 449 -3.10 -18.99 -16.09
C TYR A 449 -3.58 -19.70 -17.35
N THR A 450 -3.63 -21.03 -17.32
CA THR A 450 -4.25 -21.83 -18.38
C THR A 450 -5.77 -21.62 -18.39
N LEU A 451 -6.33 -21.30 -19.55
CA LEU A 451 -7.76 -21.08 -19.74
C LEU A 451 -8.53 -22.41 -19.71
N ASN A 452 -9.85 -22.33 -19.58
CA ASN A 452 -10.72 -23.50 -19.41
C ASN A 452 -10.68 -24.50 -20.59
N ASN A 453 -10.29 -24.05 -21.77
CA ASN A 453 -10.10 -24.87 -22.97
C ASN A 453 -8.64 -25.36 -23.13
N ASN A 454 -7.85 -25.31 -22.07
CA ASN A 454 -6.42 -25.61 -22.02
C ASN A 454 -5.53 -24.68 -22.88
N PHE A 455 -6.06 -23.56 -23.38
CA PHE A 455 -5.25 -22.57 -24.10
C PHE A 455 -4.46 -21.70 -23.11
N GLN A 456 -3.22 -21.34 -23.47
CA GLN A 456 -2.37 -20.48 -22.67
C GLN A 456 -1.90 -19.27 -23.48
N ILE A 457 -2.25 -18.06 -23.02
CA ILE A 457 -1.83 -16.81 -23.65
C ILE A 457 -0.38 -16.53 -23.28
N THR A 458 0.52 -16.55 -24.24
CA THR A 458 1.96 -16.24 -24.05
C THR A 458 2.16 -14.79 -23.56
N LEU A 459 2.39 -14.62 -22.24
CA LEU A 459 2.29 -13.32 -21.58
C LEU A 459 3.36 -12.35 -22.07
N ASP A 460 4.59 -12.82 -22.20
CA ASP A 460 5.75 -12.04 -22.64
C ASP A 460 5.56 -11.41 -24.03
N SER A 461 5.16 -12.19 -25.02
CA SER A 461 5.00 -11.71 -26.40
C SER A 461 3.78 -10.83 -26.57
N HIS A 462 2.68 -11.11 -25.86
CA HIS A 462 1.50 -10.24 -25.84
C HIS A 462 1.84 -8.92 -25.14
N PHE A 463 2.62 -8.96 -24.06
CA PHE A 463 3.12 -7.77 -23.38
C PHE A 463 4.01 -6.93 -24.31
N LEU A 464 5.00 -7.53 -24.98
CA LEU A 464 5.87 -6.82 -25.93
C LEU A 464 5.05 -6.17 -27.07
N SER A 465 4.07 -6.90 -27.61
CA SER A 465 3.18 -6.40 -28.66
C SER A 465 2.34 -5.20 -28.18
N ALA A 466 1.72 -5.31 -27.00
CA ALA A 466 0.73 -4.34 -26.53
C ALA A 466 1.32 -3.18 -25.72
N MET A 467 2.30 -3.46 -24.86
CA MET A 467 2.84 -2.50 -23.89
C MET A 467 4.07 -1.76 -24.41
N VAL A 468 4.72 -2.27 -25.46
CA VAL A 468 5.89 -1.61 -26.07
C VAL A 468 5.57 -1.18 -27.50
N LEU A 469 5.31 -2.13 -28.40
CA LEU A 469 5.17 -1.81 -29.83
C LEU A 469 3.92 -1.00 -30.14
N TYR A 470 2.75 -1.44 -29.65
CA TYR A 470 1.50 -0.74 -29.90
C TYR A 470 1.49 0.67 -29.30
N ARG A 471 2.09 0.86 -28.12
CA ARG A 471 2.22 2.19 -27.49
C ARG A 471 3.16 3.12 -28.25
N LYS A 472 4.29 2.63 -28.74
CA LYS A 472 5.27 3.44 -29.47
C LYS A 472 4.84 3.75 -30.90
N TYR A 473 4.32 2.76 -31.61
CA TYR A 473 4.13 2.82 -33.07
C TYR A 473 2.65 2.77 -33.52
N GLY A 474 1.70 2.54 -32.61
CA GLY A 474 0.29 2.32 -32.99
C GLY A 474 0.04 0.98 -33.72
N GLU A 475 1.05 0.11 -33.79
CA GLU A 475 0.97 -1.21 -34.41
C GLU A 475 1.65 -2.26 -33.51
N PRO A 476 0.96 -3.37 -33.14
CA PRO A 476 1.51 -4.38 -32.22
C PRO A 476 2.61 -5.27 -32.81
N GLY A 477 2.88 -5.17 -34.12
CA GLY A 477 3.90 -5.97 -34.81
C GLY A 477 3.42 -7.38 -35.19
N ILE A 478 4.30 -8.11 -35.88
CA ILE A 478 4.05 -9.45 -36.40
C ILE A 478 4.96 -10.45 -35.71
N ARG A 479 4.36 -11.44 -35.05
CA ARG A 479 5.08 -12.46 -34.30
C ARG A 479 5.37 -13.71 -35.13
N THR A 480 6.44 -14.42 -34.79
CA THR A 480 6.60 -15.85 -35.15
C THR A 480 5.97 -16.76 -34.10
N VAL A 481 5.08 -17.66 -34.53
CA VAL A 481 4.33 -18.56 -33.65
C VAL A 481 4.60 -20.01 -34.03
N ARG A 482 4.74 -20.89 -33.04
CA ARG A 482 4.92 -22.32 -33.31
C ARG A 482 3.66 -22.91 -33.94
N ILE A 483 3.83 -23.83 -34.88
CA ILE A 483 2.70 -24.65 -35.33
C ILE A 483 2.27 -25.53 -34.15
N GLY A 484 0.99 -25.49 -33.81
CA GLY A 484 0.41 -26.30 -32.73
C GLY A 484 0.50 -27.79 -33.03
N LYS A 485 0.47 -28.64 -31.99
CA LYS A 485 0.25 -30.08 -32.17
C LYS A 485 -1.22 -30.30 -32.57
N GLY A 486 -1.57 -31.39 -33.25
CA GLY A 486 -2.91 -31.59 -33.83
C GLY A 486 -4.07 -31.62 -32.83
N GLN A 487 -3.78 -31.82 -31.54
CA GLN A 487 -4.75 -31.68 -30.46
C GLN A 487 -4.96 -30.22 -30.01
N GLU A 488 -4.11 -29.28 -30.42
CA GLU A 488 -4.14 -27.85 -30.07
C GLU A 488 -4.86 -27.01 -31.15
N TYR A 489 -6.01 -27.46 -31.65
CA TYR A 489 -6.78 -26.74 -32.69
C TYR A 489 -7.06 -25.27 -32.33
N GLY A 490 -7.37 -25.01 -31.04
CA GLY A 490 -7.59 -23.65 -30.53
C GLY A 490 -6.37 -22.74 -30.60
N HIS A 491 -5.15 -23.30 -30.53
CA HIS A 491 -3.91 -22.54 -30.63
C HIS A 491 -3.69 -22.03 -32.04
N GLN A 492 -3.81 -22.92 -33.03
CA GLN A 492 -3.57 -22.56 -34.42
C GLN A 492 -4.59 -21.53 -34.91
N ASN A 493 -5.88 -21.76 -34.62
CA ASN A 493 -6.96 -20.85 -34.98
C ASN A 493 -6.77 -19.44 -34.37
N TYR A 494 -6.41 -19.35 -33.08
CA TYR A 494 -6.18 -18.07 -32.41
C TYR A 494 -5.09 -17.24 -33.11
N TYR A 495 -3.93 -17.83 -33.39
CA TYR A 495 -2.81 -17.09 -33.98
C TYR A 495 -2.94 -16.85 -35.48
N ASP A 496 -3.64 -17.73 -36.21
CA ASP A 496 -3.97 -17.51 -37.62
C ASP A 496 -4.89 -16.30 -37.79
N ARG A 497 -5.85 -16.09 -36.88
CA ARG A 497 -6.71 -14.90 -36.86
C ARG A 497 -5.91 -13.62 -36.64
N LEU A 498 -4.79 -13.68 -35.92
CA LEU A 498 -3.86 -12.55 -35.74
C LEU A 498 -2.93 -12.34 -36.95
N GLY A 499 -2.92 -13.25 -37.93
CA GLY A 499 -2.09 -13.13 -39.13
C GLY A 499 -0.59 -13.25 -38.88
N TYR A 500 -0.20 -13.95 -37.80
CA TYR A 500 1.19 -14.19 -37.44
C TYR A 500 1.88 -15.23 -38.35
N ILE A 501 3.20 -15.34 -38.24
CA ILE A 501 4.00 -16.22 -39.09
C ILE A 501 4.22 -17.57 -38.38
N ASN A 502 3.67 -18.64 -38.94
CA ASN A 502 3.80 -19.99 -38.39
C ASN A 502 5.18 -20.61 -38.68
N VAL A 503 5.81 -21.17 -37.65
CA VAL A 503 7.14 -21.81 -37.70
C VAL A 503 7.17 -23.16 -36.98
N TYR A 504 8.00 -24.10 -37.43
CA TYR A 504 8.19 -25.39 -36.74
C TYR A 504 9.21 -25.26 -35.60
N THR A 505 8.87 -25.82 -34.44
CA THR A 505 9.73 -25.89 -33.24
C THR A 505 9.82 -27.34 -32.74
N LYS A 506 10.62 -27.60 -31.68
CA LYS A 506 10.65 -28.93 -31.02
C LYS A 506 9.30 -29.32 -30.43
N GLU A 507 8.43 -28.35 -30.21
CA GLU A 507 7.09 -28.51 -29.61
C GLU A 507 5.97 -28.59 -30.66
N SER A 508 6.31 -28.54 -31.96
CA SER A 508 5.34 -28.70 -33.05
C SER A 508 5.09 -30.17 -33.39
N GLU A 509 4.08 -30.44 -34.20
CA GLU A 509 3.85 -31.77 -34.78
C GLU A 509 5.09 -32.29 -35.54
N GLU A 510 5.34 -33.61 -35.43
CA GLU A 510 6.39 -34.26 -36.21
C GLU A 510 6.02 -34.21 -37.70
N THR A 511 6.96 -33.72 -38.51
CA THR A 511 6.76 -33.43 -39.94
C THR A 511 8.04 -33.79 -40.70
N THR A 512 7.92 -34.02 -42.00
CA THR A 512 9.02 -34.42 -42.88
C THR A 512 10.09 -33.32 -43.00
N ALA A 513 11.31 -33.70 -43.40
CA ALA A 513 12.40 -32.73 -43.61
C ALA A 513 12.09 -31.73 -44.74
N GLU A 514 11.30 -32.14 -45.72
CA GLU A 514 10.88 -31.34 -46.88
C GLU A 514 9.89 -30.25 -46.48
N GLU A 515 8.89 -30.58 -45.66
CA GLU A 515 7.93 -29.62 -45.10
C GLU A 515 8.60 -28.58 -44.19
N LYS A 516 9.60 -29.00 -43.38
CA LYS A 516 10.43 -28.06 -42.59
C LYS A 516 11.22 -27.10 -43.48
N LYS A 517 11.70 -27.55 -44.65
CA LYS A 517 12.44 -26.71 -45.61
C LYS A 517 11.49 -25.73 -46.31
N ALA A 518 10.30 -26.18 -46.70
CA ALA A 518 9.26 -25.35 -47.30
C ALA A 518 8.77 -24.24 -46.34
N SER A 519 8.47 -24.59 -45.07
CA SER A 519 8.06 -23.63 -44.04
C SER A 519 9.14 -22.59 -43.75
N ARG A 520 10.42 -22.97 -43.70
CA ARG A 520 11.53 -22.00 -43.56
C ARG A 520 11.57 -21.00 -44.71
N SER A 521 11.33 -21.44 -45.94
CA SER A 521 11.25 -20.55 -47.11
C SER A 521 10.08 -19.57 -46.99
N ILE A 522 8.91 -20.06 -46.57
CA ILE A 522 7.71 -19.25 -46.33
C ILE A 522 7.96 -18.21 -45.23
N PHE A 523 8.65 -18.58 -44.15
CA PHE A 523 9.03 -17.65 -43.08
C PHE A 523 9.83 -16.47 -43.63
N TYR A 524 10.94 -16.70 -44.34
CA TYR A 524 11.77 -15.60 -44.86
C TYR A 524 11.01 -14.73 -45.85
N SER A 525 10.21 -15.33 -46.74
CA SER A 525 9.40 -14.59 -47.71
C SER A 525 8.35 -13.70 -47.03
N LYS A 526 7.56 -14.23 -46.10
CA LYS A 526 6.54 -13.45 -45.37
C LYS A 526 7.16 -12.38 -44.48
N ALA A 527 8.22 -12.72 -43.75
CA ALA A 527 8.89 -11.81 -42.83
C ALA A 527 9.53 -10.63 -43.57
N SER A 528 10.20 -10.88 -44.71
CA SER A 528 10.77 -9.81 -45.54
C SER A 528 9.68 -8.88 -46.06
N LYS A 529 8.56 -9.44 -46.56
CA LYS A 529 7.41 -8.63 -47.00
C LYS A 529 6.83 -7.75 -45.89
N TYR A 530 6.75 -8.25 -44.66
CA TYR A 530 6.27 -7.43 -43.54
C TYR A 530 7.23 -6.30 -43.21
N LEU A 531 8.54 -6.55 -43.20
CA LEU A 531 9.56 -5.51 -43.01
C LEU A 531 9.51 -4.45 -44.12
N GLU A 532 9.35 -4.84 -45.38
CA GLU A 532 9.19 -3.94 -46.53
C GLU A 532 7.94 -3.05 -46.41
N ASN A 533 6.89 -3.55 -45.74
CA ASN A 533 5.67 -2.80 -45.43
C ASN A 533 5.74 -2.08 -44.07
N ASN A 534 6.95 -1.90 -43.51
CA ASN A 534 7.22 -1.21 -42.24
C ASN A 534 6.56 -1.84 -41.00
N TYR A 535 6.27 -3.14 -41.01
CA TYR A 535 5.84 -3.84 -39.79
C TYR A 535 7.05 -4.28 -38.97
N ASN A 536 6.99 -4.05 -37.66
CA ASN A 536 7.96 -4.62 -36.73
C ASN A 536 7.74 -6.13 -36.58
N LEU A 537 8.82 -6.90 -36.54
CA LEU A 537 8.78 -8.35 -36.31
C LEU A 537 9.15 -8.69 -34.88
N ILE A 538 8.46 -9.65 -34.26
CA ILE A 538 8.77 -10.17 -32.92
C ILE A 538 9.21 -11.63 -33.06
N ILE A 539 10.47 -11.92 -32.74
CA ILE A 539 11.08 -13.23 -32.95
C ILE A 539 11.84 -13.67 -31.71
N SER A 540 11.49 -14.82 -31.13
CA SER A 540 12.35 -15.45 -30.11
C SER A 540 13.43 -16.27 -30.79
N PRO A 541 14.73 -15.91 -30.66
CA PRO A 541 15.82 -16.69 -31.24
C PRO A 541 15.95 -18.07 -30.57
N GLU A 542 15.55 -18.23 -29.31
CA GLU A 542 15.51 -19.54 -28.63
C GLU A 542 14.49 -20.48 -29.30
N GLY A 543 13.32 -19.91 -29.61
CA GLY A 543 12.20 -20.61 -30.24
C GLY A 543 11.68 -21.82 -29.46
N THR A 544 11.96 -21.88 -28.15
CA THR A 544 11.34 -22.69 -27.11
C THR A 544 11.30 -21.84 -25.84
N SER A 545 10.34 -22.10 -24.95
CA SER A 545 10.17 -21.33 -23.72
C SER A 545 10.99 -21.88 -22.57
N TYR A 546 11.50 -21.01 -21.69
CA TYR A 546 12.27 -21.37 -20.49
C TYR A 546 11.76 -20.66 -19.23
N ARG A 547 12.22 -21.08 -18.05
CA ARG A 547 12.07 -20.25 -16.84
C ARG A 547 12.99 -19.03 -16.92
N THR A 548 12.66 -17.98 -16.18
CA THR A 548 13.44 -16.72 -16.19
C THR A 548 14.93 -16.99 -15.91
N GLU A 549 15.23 -17.85 -14.94
CA GLU A 549 16.60 -18.18 -14.50
C GLU A 549 17.36 -19.09 -15.47
N GLU A 550 16.63 -19.79 -16.35
CA GLU A 550 17.16 -20.75 -17.33
C GLU A 550 17.40 -20.10 -18.70
N SER A 551 16.81 -18.93 -18.93
CA SER A 551 16.92 -18.16 -20.16
C SER A 551 18.28 -17.40 -20.25
N PRO A 552 18.84 -17.22 -21.47
CA PRO A 552 18.37 -17.77 -22.73
C PRO A 552 18.88 -19.22 -22.94
N GLY A 553 18.04 -20.04 -23.57
CA GLY A 553 18.46 -21.25 -24.27
C GLY A 553 19.25 -20.97 -25.56
N PRO A 554 19.56 -22.01 -26.34
CA PRO A 554 20.34 -21.88 -27.57
C PRO A 554 19.66 -21.01 -28.63
N PHE A 555 20.37 -20.01 -29.14
CA PHE A 555 19.86 -19.13 -30.20
C PHE A 555 19.89 -19.80 -31.57
N LYS A 556 18.81 -19.62 -32.32
CA LYS A 556 18.69 -20.00 -33.73
C LYS A 556 19.10 -18.82 -34.62
N LEU A 557 19.70 -19.13 -35.76
CA LEU A 557 20.19 -18.14 -36.73
C LEU A 557 19.09 -17.39 -37.50
N GLY A 558 17.81 -17.73 -37.30
CA GLY A 558 16.71 -17.32 -38.20
C GLY A 558 16.50 -15.81 -38.30
N SER A 559 16.39 -15.12 -37.16
CA SER A 559 16.22 -13.66 -37.09
C SER A 559 17.44 -12.92 -37.65
N PHE A 560 18.63 -13.37 -37.31
CA PHE A 560 19.88 -12.76 -37.77
C PHE A 560 20.10 -12.96 -39.27
N LYS A 561 19.80 -14.17 -39.79
CA LYS A 561 19.84 -14.43 -41.24
C LYS A 561 18.81 -13.57 -41.99
N LEU A 562 17.64 -13.34 -41.41
CA LEU A 562 16.64 -12.45 -42.00
C LEU A 562 17.19 -11.02 -42.09
N ALA A 563 17.76 -10.47 -41.01
CA ALA A 563 18.37 -9.15 -41.01
C ALA A 563 19.47 -9.02 -42.08
N MET A 564 20.38 -10.00 -42.16
CA MET A 564 21.50 -10.02 -43.11
C MET A 564 21.07 -9.94 -44.59
N ASN A 565 19.87 -10.45 -44.90
CA ASN A 565 19.37 -10.58 -46.27
C ASN A 565 18.22 -9.61 -46.58
N SER A 566 17.88 -8.70 -45.68
CA SER A 566 16.82 -7.70 -45.88
C SER A 566 17.39 -6.38 -46.40
N PHE A 567 16.65 -5.68 -47.26
CA PHE A 567 17.00 -4.34 -47.74
C PHE A 567 15.78 -3.41 -47.76
N PRO A 568 15.82 -2.23 -47.09
CA PRO A 568 16.91 -1.74 -46.25
C PRO A 568 17.16 -2.66 -45.04
N GLU A 569 18.39 -2.66 -44.52
CA GLU A 569 18.73 -3.51 -43.37
C GLU A 569 17.98 -3.03 -42.11
N PRO A 570 17.17 -3.89 -41.47
CA PRO A 570 16.43 -3.53 -40.27
C PRO A 570 17.35 -3.48 -39.05
N TYR A 571 17.00 -2.65 -38.05
CA TYR A 571 17.64 -2.78 -36.73
C TYR A 571 17.18 -4.06 -36.04
N ILE A 572 18.11 -4.71 -35.35
CA ILE A 572 17.82 -5.73 -34.36
C ILE A 572 17.71 -5.03 -33.00
N VAL A 573 16.55 -5.11 -32.37
CA VAL A 573 16.24 -4.53 -31.06
C VAL A 573 16.13 -5.65 -30.03
N PRO A 574 17.10 -5.82 -29.13
CA PRO A 574 17.05 -6.88 -28.11
C PRO A 574 16.17 -6.47 -26.94
N VAL A 575 15.30 -7.36 -26.48
CA VAL A 575 14.36 -7.12 -25.38
C VAL A 575 14.40 -8.25 -24.38
N VAL A 576 14.81 -7.96 -23.16
CA VAL A 576 14.89 -8.94 -22.08
C VAL A 576 13.61 -8.92 -21.25
N MET A 577 12.96 -10.08 -21.14
CA MET A 577 11.74 -10.30 -20.36
C MET A 577 12.06 -11.08 -19.09
N VAL A 578 11.56 -10.63 -17.94
CA VAL A 578 11.84 -11.22 -16.62
C VAL A 578 10.56 -11.41 -15.82
N ASN A 579 10.44 -12.56 -15.16
CA ASN A 579 9.35 -12.97 -14.25
C ASN A 579 7.97 -13.18 -14.88
N PHE A 580 7.81 -13.17 -16.21
CA PHE A 580 6.51 -13.48 -16.85
C PHE A 580 6.07 -14.94 -16.65
N ASP A 581 6.97 -15.78 -16.14
CA ASP A 581 6.77 -17.15 -15.70
C ASP A 581 6.27 -17.29 -14.25
N HIS A 582 6.15 -16.17 -13.54
CA HIS A 582 5.63 -16.09 -12.17
C HIS A 582 4.20 -15.54 -12.14
N ARG A 583 3.47 -15.90 -11.07
CA ARG A 583 2.16 -15.32 -10.77
C ARG A 583 2.31 -13.85 -10.38
N ILE A 584 1.35 -13.03 -10.79
CA ILE A 584 1.27 -11.62 -10.40
C ILE A 584 1.28 -11.49 -8.86
N GLY A 585 1.94 -10.46 -8.36
CA GLY A 585 2.08 -10.21 -6.93
C GLY A 585 3.16 -11.06 -6.22
N LYS A 586 3.71 -12.11 -6.86
CA LYS A 586 4.87 -12.83 -6.31
C LYS A 586 6.20 -12.20 -6.71
N SER A 587 6.25 -11.53 -7.85
CA SER A 587 7.43 -10.85 -8.41
C SER A 587 7.01 -9.74 -9.36
N LEU A 588 7.93 -8.81 -9.64
CA LEU A 588 7.72 -7.72 -10.61
C LEU A 588 7.92 -8.23 -12.05
N TYR A 589 6.95 -7.98 -12.93
CA TYR A 589 7.15 -8.17 -14.37
C TYR A 589 8.05 -7.06 -14.92
N TYR A 590 9.15 -7.44 -15.55
CA TYR A 590 10.18 -6.49 -15.97
C TYR A 590 10.58 -6.70 -17.42
N CYS A 591 10.67 -5.60 -18.16
CA CYS A 591 11.06 -5.54 -19.57
C CYS A 591 12.22 -4.56 -19.73
N SER A 592 13.33 -5.02 -20.29
CA SER A 592 14.51 -4.19 -20.56
C SER A 592 14.82 -4.17 -22.05
N ILE A 593 14.63 -3.02 -22.68
CA ILE A 593 14.91 -2.78 -24.10
C ILE A 593 16.37 -2.35 -24.23
N LYS A 594 17.17 -3.14 -24.95
CA LYS A 594 18.61 -2.89 -25.15
C LYS A 594 18.85 -2.05 -26.40
N LYS A 595 20.06 -1.51 -26.50
CA LYS A 595 20.49 -0.69 -27.64
C LYS A 595 20.33 -1.47 -28.96
N PRO A 596 19.68 -0.87 -29.97
CA PRO A 596 19.50 -1.51 -31.26
C PRO A 596 20.83 -1.53 -32.02
N PHE A 597 21.00 -2.51 -32.91
CA PHE A 597 22.17 -2.60 -33.78
C PHE A 597 21.80 -3.09 -35.17
N LYS A 598 22.60 -2.71 -36.17
CA LYS A 598 22.57 -3.38 -37.48
C LYS A 598 23.50 -4.57 -37.45
N LEU A 599 23.14 -5.64 -38.14
CA LEU A 599 23.94 -6.85 -38.15
C LEU A 599 25.27 -6.63 -38.90
N SER A 600 25.24 -5.80 -39.94
CA SER A 600 26.43 -5.37 -40.68
C SER A 600 27.48 -4.66 -39.83
N ASP A 601 27.08 -4.02 -38.73
CA ASP A 601 28.02 -3.38 -37.78
C ASP A 601 28.71 -4.38 -36.85
N LYS A 602 28.19 -5.61 -36.76
CA LYS A 602 28.62 -6.63 -35.80
C LYS A 602 29.25 -7.86 -36.43
N VAL A 603 28.89 -8.16 -37.68
CA VAL A 603 29.40 -9.33 -38.41
C VAL A 603 30.35 -8.87 -39.52
N PRO A 604 31.61 -9.33 -39.55
CA PRO A 604 32.65 -8.82 -40.45
C PRO A 604 32.39 -9.14 -41.93
N SER A 605 31.62 -10.18 -42.24
CA SER A 605 31.22 -10.49 -43.62
C SER A 605 29.87 -11.21 -43.67
N ARG A 606 29.27 -11.30 -44.87
CA ARG A 606 28.02 -12.05 -45.08
C ARG A 606 28.21 -13.58 -45.12
N LYS A 607 29.37 -14.10 -44.69
CA LYS A 607 29.64 -15.54 -44.62
C LYS A 607 28.89 -16.17 -43.44
N MET A 608 28.44 -17.41 -43.63
CA MET A 608 27.66 -18.12 -42.60
C MET A 608 28.50 -18.42 -41.34
N GLY A 609 29.80 -18.66 -41.48
CA GLY A 609 30.70 -18.90 -40.34
C GLY A 609 30.71 -17.72 -39.37
N ASP A 610 31.01 -16.53 -39.88
CA ASP A 610 31.04 -15.28 -39.11
C ASP A 610 29.70 -14.99 -38.40
N LEU A 611 28.57 -15.33 -39.05
CA LEU A 611 27.25 -15.19 -38.44
C LEU A 611 27.03 -16.16 -37.27
N VAL A 612 27.48 -17.41 -37.41
CA VAL A 612 27.37 -18.43 -36.36
C VAL A 612 28.20 -18.03 -35.15
N ASP A 613 29.43 -17.57 -35.38
CA ASP A 613 30.35 -17.13 -34.33
C ASP A 613 29.74 -15.94 -33.57
N PHE A 614 29.24 -14.93 -34.30
CA PHE A 614 28.54 -13.80 -33.70
C PHE A 614 27.33 -14.23 -32.87
N VAL A 615 26.46 -15.12 -33.38
CA VAL A 615 25.25 -15.53 -32.64
C VAL A 615 25.61 -16.29 -31.36
N ASN A 616 26.63 -17.15 -31.39
CA ASN A 616 27.11 -17.87 -30.21
C ASN A 616 27.66 -16.91 -29.14
N GLU A 617 28.48 -15.94 -29.55
CA GLU A 617 29.00 -14.91 -28.64
C GLU A 617 27.88 -14.01 -28.10
N TYR A 618 26.96 -13.61 -28.97
CA TYR A 618 25.85 -12.75 -28.62
C TYR A 618 24.88 -13.43 -27.65
N GLN A 619 24.66 -14.74 -27.77
CA GLN A 619 23.88 -15.50 -26.79
C GLN A 619 24.51 -15.44 -25.39
N LEU A 620 25.84 -15.54 -25.28
CA LEU A 620 26.55 -15.42 -24.00
C LEU A 620 26.41 -14.01 -23.41
N GLN A 621 26.45 -12.98 -24.26
CA GLN A 621 26.19 -11.61 -23.82
C GLN A 621 24.73 -11.44 -23.36
N TYR A 622 23.77 -11.93 -24.13
CA TYR A 622 22.35 -11.86 -23.80
C TYR A 622 22.06 -12.57 -22.46
N LYS A 623 22.75 -13.67 -22.15
CA LYS A 623 22.66 -14.33 -20.84
C LYS A 623 23.10 -13.44 -19.68
N LYS A 624 24.13 -12.61 -19.87
CA LYS A 624 24.53 -11.60 -18.87
C LYS A 624 23.47 -10.53 -18.72
N ASP A 625 22.88 -10.09 -19.83
CA ASP A 625 21.81 -9.09 -19.85
C ASP A 625 20.55 -9.59 -19.11
N VAL A 626 20.19 -10.87 -19.27
CA VAL A 626 19.12 -11.54 -18.49
C VAL A 626 19.44 -11.51 -17.00
N LYS A 627 20.65 -11.89 -16.61
CA LYS A 627 21.05 -11.88 -15.19
C LYS A 627 20.97 -10.47 -14.59
N GLN A 628 21.49 -9.47 -15.29
CA GLN A 628 21.40 -8.07 -14.85
C GLN A 628 19.95 -7.58 -14.74
N ALA A 629 19.08 -8.02 -15.66
CA ALA A 629 17.65 -7.69 -15.62
C ALA A 629 16.93 -8.37 -14.46
N ILE A 630 17.30 -9.60 -14.09
CA ILE A 630 16.82 -10.29 -12.88
C ILE A 630 17.22 -9.49 -11.65
N ASP A 631 18.52 -9.19 -11.49
CA ASP A 631 19.04 -8.41 -10.36
C ASP A 631 18.34 -7.04 -10.28
N ARG A 632 18.09 -6.39 -11.43
CA ARG A 632 17.36 -5.12 -11.49
C ARG A 632 15.89 -5.27 -11.08
N ALA A 633 15.20 -6.32 -11.55
CA ALA A 633 13.80 -6.57 -11.21
C ALA A 633 13.63 -6.91 -9.73
N GLU A 634 14.53 -7.72 -9.16
CA GLU A 634 14.57 -8.02 -7.73
C GLU A 634 14.85 -6.76 -6.92
N ASN A 635 15.83 -5.96 -7.34
CA ASN A 635 16.09 -4.67 -6.71
C ASN A 635 14.90 -3.73 -6.81
N LEU A 636 14.17 -3.65 -7.93
CA LEU A 636 12.97 -2.81 -8.06
C LEU A 636 11.78 -3.36 -7.27
N PHE A 637 11.72 -4.68 -7.07
CA PHE A 637 10.68 -5.33 -6.27
C PHE A 637 10.94 -5.20 -4.77
N MET A 638 12.22 -5.22 -4.35
CA MET A 638 12.66 -5.07 -2.95
C MET A 638 12.89 -3.60 -2.58
N ALA A 639 13.30 -2.76 -3.53
CA ALA A 639 13.49 -1.34 -3.31
C ALA A 639 12.13 -0.63 -3.31
N PRO A 640 11.84 0.18 -2.29
CA PRO A 640 10.75 1.13 -2.35
C PRO A 640 11.11 2.18 -3.42
N THR A 641 10.59 1.98 -4.65
CA THR A 641 10.57 2.93 -5.78
C THR A 641 11.65 4.01 -5.74
N LYS A 642 12.87 3.65 -6.13
CA LYS A 642 13.83 4.64 -6.66
C LYS A 642 13.57 4.80 -8.15
N SER A 643 12.85 5.85 -8.53
CA SER A 643 12.76 6.29 -9.91
C SER A 643 13.76 7.42 -10.14
N GLU A 644 14.98 7.09 -10.56
CA GLU A 644 15.79 8.05 -11.32
C GLU A 644 15.11 8.22 -12.68
N GLY A 645 14.68 9.45 -12.98
CA GLY A 645 14.21 9.85 -14.32
C GLY A 645 12.73 9.61 -14.65
N GLN A 646 11.83 9.42 -13.69
CA GLN A 646 10.38 9.41 -13.96
C GLN A 646 9.63 10.47 -13.16
N GLU A 647 8.49 10.89 -13.71
CA GLU A 647 7.51 11.77 -13.10
C GLU A 647 7.36 11.52 -11.60
N PRO A 648 7.19 12.59 -10.80
CA PRO A 648 7.22 12.49 -9.36
C PRO A 648 6.20 11.46 -8.84
N PRO A 649 6.57 10.68 -7.79
CA PRO A 649 5.70 9.69 -7.18
C PRO A 649 4.31 10.28 -6.87
N GLU A 650 3.28 9.45 -7.02
CA GLU A 650 1.87 9.85 -6.91
C GLU A 650 1.56 10.63 -5.61
N ILE A 651 2.33 10.36 -4.55
CA ILE A 651 2.28 11.06 -3.26
C ILE A 651 2.53 12.57 -3.40
N TRP A 652 3.51 13.00 -4.21
CA TRP A 652 3.79 14.43 -4.42
C TRP A 652 2.78 15.07 -5.36
N ARG A 653 2.23 14.35 -6.34
CA ARG A 653 1.12 14.90 -7.14
C ARG A 653 -0.09 15.28 -6.28
N ASN A 654 -0.37 14.50 -5.24
CA ASN A 654 -1.45 14.81 -4.30
C ASN A 654 -1.07 15.95 -3.34
N GLU A 655 0.16 15.97 -2.80
CA GLU A 655 0.63 17.08 -1.95
C GLU A 655 0.67 18.41 -2.72
N ILE A 656 1.15 18.44 -3.96
CA ILE A 656 1.19 19.66 -4.79
C ILE A 656 -0.21 20.15 -5.14
N LYS A 657 -1.16 19.24 -5.45
CA LYS A 657 -2.59 19.61 -5.58
C LYS A 657 -3.13 20.23 -4.31
N ARG A 658 -2.72 19.74 -3.13
CA ARG A 658 -3.13 20.30 -1.83
C ARG A 658 -2.58 21.71 -1.63
N LEU A 659 -1.30 21.95 -1.93
CA LEU A 659 -0.71 23.28 -1.83
C LEU A 659 -1.44 24.31 -2.69
N LYS A 660 -1.79 23.94 -3.93
CA LYS A 660 -2.58 24.79 -4.85
C LYS A 660 -3.97 25.10 -4.29
N ARG A 661 -4.64 24.12 -3.69
CA ARG A 661 -5.93 24.33 -3.01
C ARG A 661 -5.80 25.27 -1.81
N ARG A 662 -4.74 25.13 -1.01
CA ARG A 662 -4.48 25.99 0.14
C ARG A 662 -4.34 27.45 -0.28
N ILE A 663 -3.65 27.72 -1.39
CA ILE A 663 -3.57 29.05 -1.99
C ILE A 663 -4.95 29.54 -2.44
N ALA A 664 -5.74 28.70 -3.11
CA ALA A 664 -7.08 29.05 -3.57
C ALA A 664 -8.09 29.32 -2.44
N GLN A 665 -7.82 28.85 -1.21
CA GLN A 665 -8.67 29.02 -0.03
C GLN A 665 -8.23 30.16 0.89
N LEU A 666 -7.14 30.87 0.57
CA LEU A 666 -6.71 32.02 1.35
C LEU A 666 -7.80 33.10 1.38
N SER A 667 -8.13 33.57 2.57
CA SER A 667 -9.10 34.66 2.75
C SER A 667 -8.59 36.00 2.21
N SER A 668 -7.26 36.20 2.19
CA SER A 668 -6.57 37.32 1.56
C SER A 668 -5.16 36.92 1.13
N GLN A 669 -4.71 37.47 0.01
CA GLN A 669 -3.31 37.40 -0.42
C GLN A 669 -2.51 38.67 -0.03
N GLU A 670 -3.13 39.66 0.61
CA GLU A 670 -2.44 40.86 1.09
C GLU A 670 -1.44 40.51 2.18
N ASN A 671 -0.24 41.08 2.10
CA ASN A 671 0.86 40.83 3.05
C ASN A 671 1.10 39.33 3.31
N LEU A 672 0.95 38.49 2.27
CA LEU A 672 1.12 37.05 2.36
C LEU A 672 2.61 36.67 2.43
N ILE A 673 2.97 35.91 3.47
CA ILE A 673 4.29 35.29 3.62
C ILE A 673 4.18 33.80 3.31
N ALA A 674 4.84 33.35 2.24
CA ALA A 674 4.83 31.95 1.84
C ALA A 674 6.05 31.21 2.42
N PHE A 675 5.79 30.18 3.22
CA PHE A 675 6.83 29.28 3.72
C PHE A 675 6.96 28.09 2.78
N TYR A 676 8.12 27.90 2.16
CA TYR A 676 8.34 26.87 1.13
C TYR A 676 9.52 25.97 1.47
N GLY A 677 9.32 24.65 1.35
CA GLY A 677 10.39 23.69 1.64
C GLY A 677 9.95 22.31 2.12
N SER A 678 10.79 21.72 2.96
CA SER A 678 10.73 20.31 3.37
C SER A 678 9.71 19.99 4.47
N SER A 679 9.72 18.74 4.95
CA SER A 679 8.78 18.24 5.93
C SER A 679 8.75 19.05 7.23
N SER A 680 9.84 19.71 7.64
CA SER A 680 9.81 20.60 8.83
C SER A 680 8.89 21.80 8.64
N ILE A 681 8.74 22.31 7.42
CA ILE A 681 7.72 23.33 7.12
C ILE A 681 6.36 22.67 7.05
N ARG A 682 6.21 21.60 6.27
CA ARG A 682 4.94 20.87 6.09
C ARG A 682 4.27 20.49 7.41
N LEU A 683 5.07 20.04 8.38
CA LEU A 683 4.62 19.54 9.67
C LEU A 683 4.37 20.64 10.70
N TRP A 684 4.56 21.92 10.36
CA TRP A 684 4.22 23.03 11.23
C TRP A 684 2.71 23.34 11.18
N VAL A 685 1.91 22.42 11.72
CA VAL A 685 0.44 22.42 11.61
C VAL A 685 -0.20 23.69 12.20
N ASN A 686 0.39 24.27 13.25
CA ASN A 686 -0.13 25.47 13.91
C ASN A 686 0.51 26.77 13.40
N MET A 687 1.22 26.77 12.25
CA MET A 687 2.00 27.92 11.75
C MET A 687 1.22 29.25 11.79
N GLN A 688 -0.04 29.28 11.33
CA GLN A 688 -0.86 30.50 11.33
C GLN A 688 -1.14 31.04 12.74
N ARG A 689 -1.34 30.16 13.71
CA ARG A 689 -1.51 30.54 15.13
C ARG A 689 -0.18 30.95 15.73
N ASP A 690 0.86 30.16 15.45
CA ASP A 690 2.18 30.34 16.04
C ASP A 690 2.82 31.63 15.55
N LEU A 691 2.57 32.05 14.30
CA LEU A 691 3.08 33.27 13.66
C LEU A 691 2.11 34.45 13.65
N ALA A 692 0.93 34.33 14.28
CA ALA A 692 -0.03 35.42 14.39
C ALA A 692 0.62 36.70 14.96
N PRO A 693 0.28 37.90 14.43
CA PRO A 693 -0.81 38.16 13.47
C PRO A 693 -0.44 38.09 11.98
N MET A 694 0.72 37.54 11.61
CA MET A 694 1.17 37.50 10.21
C MET A 694 0.24 36.67 9.32
N ASN A 695 -0.02 37.12 8.08
CA ASN A 695 -0.72 36.33 7.07
C ASN A 695 0.28 35.35 6.44
N VAL A 696 0.20 34.07 6.81
CA VAL A 696 1.20 33.07 6.40
C VAL A 696 0.55 31.90 5.69
N VAL A 697 1.23 31.35 4.69
CA VAL A 697 0.81 30.12 4.04
C VAL A 697 1.92 29.07 4.09
N ASN A 698 1.56 27.88 4.55
CA ASN A 698 2.45 26.73 4.60
C ASN A 698 2.40 25.98 3.26
N LEU A 699 3.46 26.15 2.47
CA LEU A 699 3.69 25.48 1.18
C LEU A 699 4.77 24.40 1.27
N GLY A 700 5.00 23.82 2.46
CA GLY A 700 5.93 22.71 2.64
C GLY A 700 5.36 21.38 2.16
N PHE A 701 6.22 20.49 1.66
CA PHE A 701 5.83 19.14 1.21
C PHE A 701 6.88 18.08 1.61
N GLY A 702 6.47 16.81 1.68
CA GLY A 702 7.16 15.77 2.44
C GLY A 702 8.42 15.25 1.74
N GLY A 703 9.54 15.20 2.46
CA GLY A 703 10.80 14.66 1.93
C GLY A 703 11.41 15.50 0.80
N SER A 704 10.97 16.75 0.60
CA SER A 704 11.51 17.58 -0.46
C SER A 704 12.96 17.99 -0.18
N SER A 705 13.71 18.05 -1.28
CA SER A 705 15.07 18.59 -1.40
C SER A 705 15.00 19.91 -2.17
N PHE A 706 16.10 20.66 -2.32
CA PHE A 706 16.07 21.86 -3.17
C PHE A 706 15.70 21.51 -4.63
N ALA A 707 16.19 20.38 -5.14
CA ALA A 707 15.84 19.89 -6.48
C ALA A 707 14.32 19.69 -6.67
N TRP A 708 13.63 19.15 -5.66
CA TRP A 708 12.17 18.99 -5.72
C TRP A 708 11.44 20.32 -5.58
N CYS A 709 11.98 21.24 -4.77
CA CYS A 709 11.44 22.59 -4.68
C CYS A 709 11.55 23.33 -6.02
N ILE A 710 12.68 23.20 -6.73
CA ILE A 710 12.88 23.74 -8.09
C ILE A 710 11.83 23.16 -9.05
N HIS A 711 11.70 21.83 -9.09
CA HIS A 711 10.80 21.13 -10.01
C HIS A 711 9.34 21.60 -9.88
N TYR A 712 8.88 21.83 -8.65
CA TYR A 712 7.48 22.14 -8.37
C TYR A 712 7.17 23.62 -8.16
N PHE A 713 8.18 24.48 -8.11
CA PHE A 713 8.02 25.89 -7.82
C PHE A 713 6.95 26.54 -8.70
N GLU A 714 7.04 26.37 -10.03
CA GLU A 714 6.09 26.97 -10.96
C GLU A 714 4.65 26.51 -10.76
N GLU A 715 4.46 25.21 -10.49
CA GLU A 715 3.13 24.64 -10.29
C GLU A 715 2.52 25.09 -8.94
N VAL A 716 3.30 25.09 -7.86
CA VAL A 716 2.82 25.49 -6.53
C VAL A 716 2.49 26.96 -6.49
N PHE A 717 3.40 27.81 -7.01
CA PHE A 717 3.27 29.26 -6.96
C PHE A 717 2.46 29.84 -8.13
N LYS A 718 1.72 29.03 -8.87
CA LYS A 718 0.95 29.50 -10.05
C LYS A 718 -0.03 30.62 -9.70
N ASP A 719 -0.77 30.47 -8.61
CA ASP A 719 -1.86 31.37 -8.21
C ASP A 719 -1.59 32.09 -6.87
N ALA A 720 -0.34 32.07 -6.39
CA ALA A 720 0.09 32.73 -5.16
C ALA A 720 0.81 34.04 -5.48
N ASN A 721 0.51 35.10 -4.72
CA ASN A 721 1.19 36.41 -4.81
C ASN A 721 1.74 36.81 -3.44
N PRO A 722 2.74 36.10 -2.89
CA PRO A 722 3.38 36.51 -1.66
C PRO A 722 4.17 37.82 -1.87
N TYR A 723 4.31 38.63 -0.82
CA TYR A 723 5.31 39.71 -0.79
C TYR A 723 6.65 39.23 -0.21
N LYS A 724 6.62 38.10 0.53
CA LYS A 724 7.80 37.48 1.14
C LYS A 724 7.77 35.96 1.02
N ILE A 725 8.91 35.36 0.67
CA ILE A 725 9.09 33.90 0.67
C ILE A 725 10.15 33.51 1.72
N VAL A 726 9.79 32.55 2.58
CA VAL A 726 10.68 31.98 3.59
C VAL A 726 11.01 30.54 3.22
N LEU A 727 12.28 30.28 2.92
CA LEU A 727 12.77 28.98 2.45
C LEU A 727 13.29 28.10 3.59
N TYR A 728 13.07 26.79 3.46
CA TYR A 728 13.70 25.77 4.31
C TYR A 728 13.83 24.40 3.61
N ALA A 729 15.00 24.11 3.06
CA ALA A 729 15.37 22.81 2.49
C ALA A 729 16.89 22.61 2.62
N GLY A 730 17.40 21.38 2.44
CA GLY A 730 18.83 21.08 2.47
C GLY A 730 19.24 19.91 3.37
N GLU A 731 18.50 19.61 4.45
CA GLU A 731 18.85 18.45 5.30
C GLU A 731 18.63 17.11 4.58
N ASN A 732 17.62 17.04 3.71
CA ASN A 732 17.35 15.85 2.91
C ASN A 732 18.39 15.68 1.82
N ASP A 733 18.81 16.77 1.18
CA ASP A 733 19.88 16.80 0.18
C ASP A 733 21.19 16.21 0.74
N LEU A 734 21.61 16.64 1.92
CA LEU A 734 22.79 16.09 2.61
C LEU A 734 22.60 14.60 2.96
N SER A 735 21.41 14.22 3.42
CA SER A 735 21.06 12.83 3.73
C SER A 735 21.01 11.93 2.50
N GLU A 736 20.79 12.51 1.31
CA GLU A 736 20.81 11.83 0.01
C GLU A 736 22.22 11.77 -0.59
N GLY A 737 23.23 12.31 0.12
CA GLY A 737 24.63 12.22 -0.24
C GLY A 737 25.18 13.44 -0.99
N LYS A 738 24.41 14.53 -1.13
CA LYS A 738 24.93 15.78 -1.71
C LYS A 738 25.94 16.44 -0.78
N THR A 739 26.91 17.10 -1.39
CA THR A 739 27.89 17.95 -0.72
C THR A 739 27.29 19.32 -0.37
N PRO A 740 27.82 20.01 0.66
CA PRO A 740 27.41 21.38 0.99
C PRO A 740 27.41 22.36 -0.20
N GLN A 741 28.35 22.17 -1.13
CA GLN A 741 28.49 22.99 -2.34
C GLN A 741 27.37 22.72 -3.35
N GLU A 742 26.97 21.45 -3.52
CA GLU A 742 25.82 21.08 -4.37
C GLU A 742 24.51 21.62 -3.77
N VAL A 743 24.33 21.54 -2.45
CA VAL A 743 23.16 22.13 -1.77
C VAL A 743 23.09 23.65 -1.97
N LEU A 744 24.23 24.34 -1.89
CA LEU A 744 24.30 25.77 -2.21
C LEU A 744 23.93 26.04 -3.67
N ALA A 745 24.40 25.23 -4.62
CA ALA A 745 24.11 25.41 -6.05
C ALA A 745 22.60 25.30 -6.33
N ASP A 746 21.94 24.28 -5.78
CA ASP A 746 20.49 24.12 -5.95
C ASP A 746 19.71 25.25 -5.25
N CYS A 747 20.18 25.72 -4.09
CA CYS A 747 19.60 26.90 -3.44
C CYS A 747 19.69 28.14 -4.35
N LYS A 748 20.84 28.39 -4.99
CA LYS A 748 21.03 29.49 -5.95
C LYS A 748 20.06 29.38 -7.12
N GLU A 749 19.84 28.17 -7.65
CA GLU A 749 18.89 27.93 -8.75
C GLU A 749 17.44 28.23 -8.33
N LEU A 750 17.00 27.74 -7.16
CA LEU A 750 15.66 28.04 -6.66
C LEU A 750 15.46 29.55 -6.43
N VAL A 751 16.44 30.22 -5.86
CA VAL A 751 16.41 31.68 -5.67
C VAL A 751 16.28 32.42 -7.00
N GLN A 752 17.01 31.97 -8.03
CA GLN A 752 16.90 32.57 -9.36
C GLN A 752 15.48 32.41 -9.93
N LEU A 753 14.86 31.23 -9.79
CA LEU A 753 13.46 31.02 -10.20
C LEU A 753 12.49 31.94 -9.45
N ILE A 754 12.71 32.11 -8.14
CA ILE A 754 11.88 33.00 -7.31
C ILE A 754 11.97 34.45 -7.78
N TYR A 755 13.18 35.00 -7.96
CA TYR A 755 13.35 36.39 -8.41
C TYR A 755 12.87 36.61 -9.85
N ASN A 756 12.98 35.60 -10.72
CA ASN A 756 12.44 35.68 -12.07
C ASN A 756 10.91 35.79 -12.06
N LYS A 757 10.24 35.04 -11.17
CA LYS A 757 8.77 35.03 -11.07
C LYS A 757 8.22 36.24 -10.32
N TYR A 758 8.88 36.69 -9.26
CA TYR A 758 8.46 37.80 -8.41
C TYR A 758 9.54 38.87 -8.31
N PRO A 759 9.61 39.81 -9.26
CA PRO A 759 10.51 40.96 -9.17
C PRO A 759 10.18 41.79 -7.93
N GLY A 760 11.14 41.92 -7.00
CA GLY A 760 10.97 42.68 -5.75
C GLY A 760 10.43 41.89 -4.55
N ILE A 761 10.32 40.57 -4.64
CA ILE A 761 9.97 39.72 -3.49
C ILE A 761 11.03 39.83 -2.39
N GLU A 762 10.59 39.91 -1.13
CA GLU A 762 11.49 39.72 0.00
C GLU A 762 11.79 38.24 0.21
N LEU A 763 13.05 37.91 0.47
CA LEU A 763 13.50 36.53 0.67
C LEU A 763 14.08 36.34 2.07
N ALA A 764 13.69 35.24 2.70
CA ALA A 764 14.36 34.74 3.90
C ALA A 764 14.71 33.26 3.77
N LEU A 765 15.80 32.83 4.42
CA LEU A 765 16.20 31.43 4.54
C LEU A 765 16.36 31.06 6.01
N ILE A 766 15.70 29.98 6.43
CA ILE A 766 15.89 29.39 7.75
C ILE A 766 17.10 28.44 7.69
N SER A 767 18.05 28.57 8.63
CA SER A 767 19.20 27.67 8.73
C SER A 767 18.75 26.22 8.88
N LEU A 768 19.47 25.27 8.29
CA LEU A 768 19.27 23.84 8.53
C LEU A 768 19.35 23.55 10.03
N LYS A 769 18.35 22.87 10.58
CA LYS A 769 18.36 22.45 12.00
C LYS A 769 19.31 21.25 12.21
N PRO A 770 19.84 21.06 13.42
CA PRO A 770 20.40 19.76 13.80
C PRO A 770 19.27 18.73 13.99
N SER A 771 19.58 17.43 14.04
CA SER A 771 18.60 16.43 14.47
C SER A 771 19.28 15.20 15.03
N VAL A 772 18.67 14.55 16.02
CA VAL A 772 19.20 13.34 16.65
C VAL A 772 19.40 12.23 15.61
N GLU A 773 18.42 12.05 14.72
CA GLU A 773 18.50 11.04 13.64
C GLU A 773 19.64 11.29 12.64
N ARG A 774 20.15 12.52 12.56
CA ARG A 774 21.21 12.92 11.62
C ARG A 774 22.43 13.49 12.33
N GLU A 775 22.70 13.04 13.55
CA GLU A 775 23.84 13.53 14.35
C GLU A 775 25.17 13.38 13.60
N ALA A 776 25.34 12.30 12.81
CA ALA A 776 26.53 12.08 11.98
C ALA A 776 26.73 13.13 10.86
N LEU A 777 25.67 13.84 10.45
CA LEU A 777 25.73 14.85 9.39
C LEU A 777 25.96 16.27 9.93
N ILE A 778 26.04 16.46 11.25
CA ILE A 778 26.18 17.79 11.87
C ILE A 778 27.36 18.61 11.29
N PRO A 779 28.56 18.04 11.05
CA PRO A 779 29.64 18.80 10.42
C PRO A 779 29.27 19.35 9.04
N LEU A 780 28.61 18.55 8.21
CA LEU A 780 28.16 18.97 6.88
C LEU A 780 27.01 20.00 6.97
N ILE A 781 26.11 19.85 7.95
CA ILE A 781 25.06 20.83 8.23
C ILE A 781 25.65 22.19 8.63
N MET A 782 26.69 22.20 9.46
CA MET A 782 27.40 23.42 9.86
C MET A 782 28.07 24.11 8.68
N GLU A 783 28.78 23.35 7.84
CA GLU A 783 29.40 23.88 6.62
C GLU A 783 28.35 24.44 5.65
N THR A 784 27.27 23.70 5.44
CA THR A 784 26.16 24.12 4.57
C THR A 784 25.50 25.40 5.09
N ASN A 785 25.22 25.48 6.39
CA ASN A 785 24.68 26.69 7.02
C ASN A 785 25.61 27.89 6.87
N LEU A 786 26.93 27.70 6.98
CA LEU A 786 27.90 28.78 6.74
C LEU A 786 27.83 29.27 5.29
N LEU A 787 27.87 28.36 4.31
CA LEU A 787 27.80 28.68 2.88
C LEU A 787 26.49 29.39 2.52
N LEU A 788 25.36 28.86 2.99
CA LEU A 788 24.04 29.44 2.77
C LEU A 788 23.92 30.81 3.42
N SER A 789 24.38 30.98 4.67
CA SER A 789 24.34 32.28 5.34
C SER A 789 25.15 33.35 4.61
N LYS A 790 26.34 32.99 4.11
CA LYS A 790 27.17 33.91 3.32
C LYS A 790 26.46 34.34 2.04
N TYR A 791 25.87 33.38 1.31
CA TYR A 791 25.14 33.68 0.10
C TYR A 791 23.93 34.59 0.36
N ILE A 792 23.06 34.22 1.31
CA ILE A 792 21.84 34.96 1.62
C ILE A 792 22.14 36.37 2.14
N ILE A 793 23.09 36.51 3.07
CA ILE A 793 23.39 37.80 3.69
C ILE A 793 24.25 38.68 2.77
N SER A 794 25.34 38.13 2.23
CA SER A 794 26.37 38.94 1.57
C SER A 794 26.13 39.13 0.07
N GLU A 795 25.59 38.12 -0.62
CA GLU A 795 25.36 38.21 -2.07
C GLU A 795 23.95 38.72 -2.39
N LEU A 796 22.93 38.34 -1.62
CA LEU A 796 21.53 38.72 -1.88
C LEU A 796 21.04 39.90 -1.03
N ASN A 797 21.74 40.26 0.05
CA ASN A 797 21.23 41.17 1.08
C ASN A 797 19.83 40.76 1.60
N ALA A 798 19.61 39.45 1.71
CA ALA A 798 18.37 38.83 2.14
C ALA A 798 18.48 38.32 3.59
N GLN A 799 17.36 37.93 4.19
CA GLN A 799 17.31 37.59 5.61
C GLN A 799 17.72 36.13 5.87
N TYR A 800 18.70 35.92 6.75
CA TYR A 800 19.08 34.59 7.22
C TYR A 800 18.66 34.37 8.67
N ILE A 801 17.82 33.36 8.91
CA ILE A 801 17.23 33.07 10.22
C ILE A 801 17.95 31.87 10.85
N ASN A 802 18.86 32.14 11.79
CA ASN A 802 19.63 31.10 12.48
C ASN A 802 18.83 30.45 13.62
N VAL A 803 18.24 29.29 13.34
CA VAL A 803 17.64 28.40 14.35
C VAL A 803 18.63 27.37 14.89
N PHE A 804 19.65 26.99 14.09
CA PHE A 804 20.62 25.94 14.44
C PHE A 804 21.29 26.19 15.79
N GLY A 805 21.75 27.42 16.04
CA GLY A 805 22.48 27.77 17.26
C GLY A 805 21.65 27.65 18.55
N GLN A 806 20.33 27.61 18.46
CA GLN A 806 19.43 27.45 19.63
C GLN A 806 19.03 25.98 19.86
N MET A 807 19.39 25.09 18.93
CA MET A 807 18.93 23.70 18.89
C MET A 807 20.07 22.69 19.12
N ILE A 808 21.28 23.19 19.35
CA ILE A 808 22.50 22.41 19.54
C ILE A 808 23.12 22.74 20.90
N THR A 809 23.67 21.73 21.56
CA THR A 809 24.40 21.89 22.82
C THR A 809 25.80 22.44 22.57
N THR A 810 26.49 22.83 23.64
CA THR A 810 27.90 23.25 23.61
C THR A 810 28.86 22.14 23.14
N GLU A 811 28.40 20.89 23.13
CA GLU A 811 29.15 19.72 22.66
C GLU A 811 28.83 19.35 21.20
N ASN A 812 28.18 20.24 20.45
CA ASN A 812 27.72 20.01 19.08
C ASN A 812 26.73 18.85 18.94
N ARG A 813 25.92 18.58 19.97
CA ARG A 813 24.85 17.56 19.90
C ARG A 813 23.46 18.20 19.79
N PRO A 814 22.53 17.63 19.01
CA PRO A 814 21.15 18.08 18.99
C PRO A 814 20.49 17.97 20.37
N ILE A 815 19.64 18.91 20.76
CA ILE A 815 18.86 18.86 22.01
C ILE A 815 17.65 17.92 21.81
N PRO A 816 17.64 16.69 22.36
CA PRO A 816 16.65 15.67 22.01
C PRO A 816 15.20 16.07 22.33
N GLU A 817 14.99 16.89 23.35
CA GLU A 817 13.67 17.34 23.83
C GLU A 817 12.93 18.23 22.83
N LEU A 818 13.59 18.69 21.76
CA LEU A 818 12.98 19.50 20.71
C LEU A 818 12.35 18.65 19.58
N TYR A 819 12.60 17.34 19.57
CA TYR A 819 12.19 16.44 18.49
C TYR A 819 11.08 15.47 18.92
N MET A 820 10.38 14.92 17.93
CA MET A 820 9.48 13.79 18.11
C MET A 820 10.29 12.51 18.37
N SER A 821 9.59 11.40 18.61
CA SER A 821 10.22 10.09 18.87
C SER A 821 11.09 9.58 17.71
N ASP A 822 10.92 10.12 16.49
CA ASP A 822 11.77 9.81 15.35
C ASP A 822 13.13 10.52 15.38
N GLY A 823 13.37 11.42 16.33
CA GLY A 823 14.62 12.15 16.45
C GLY A 823 14.92 13.11 15.29
N LEU A 824 14.00 13.26 14.32
CA LEU A 824 14.19 14.01 13.08
C LEU A 824 13.29 15.24 13.03
N HIS A 825 12.00 15.08 13.32
CA HIS A 825 11.00 16.14 13.15
C HIS A 825 10.73 16.86 14.47
N LEU A 826 10.37 18.13 14.39
CA LEU A 826 10.14 18.97 15.57
C LEU A 826 8.86 18.58 16.29
N ASN A 827 8.92 18.58 17.62
CA ASN A 827 7.74 18.55 18.46
C ASN A 827 7.24 19.98 18.76
N LYS A 828 6.25 20.10 19.65
CA LYS A 828 5.68 21.39 20.06
C LYS A 828 6.73 22.38 20.60
N SER A 829 7.70 21.91 21.39
CA SER A 829 8.77 22.74 21.95
C SER A 829 9.75 23.21 20.87
N GLY A 830 10.09 22.33 19.92
CA GLY A 830 10.90 22.69 18.75
C GLY A 830 10.26 23.78 17.89
N TYR A 831 8.96 23.66 17.59
CA TYR A 831 8.23 24.70 16.84
C TYR A 831 8.06 26.00 17.62
N ALA A 832 7.94 25.96 18.95
CA ALA A 832 7.90 27.17 19.77
C ALA A 832 9.21 27.98 19.66
N LEU A 833 10.35 27.29 19.64
CA LEU A 833 11.67 27.90 19.43
C LEU A 833 11.76 28.52 18.02
N TRP A 834 11.37 27.77 16.98
CA TRP A 834 11.31 28.26 15.61
C TRP A 834 10.41 29.49 15.48
N SER A 835 9.19 29.43 16.02
CA SER A 835 8.24 30.53 16.02
C SER A 835 8.86 31.81 16.61
N ASN A 836 9.49 31.71 17.78
CA ASN A 836 10.12 32.86 18.42
C ASN A 836 11.27 33.45 17.59
N ALA A 837 12.14 32.60 17.05
CA ALA A 837 13.27 33.03 16.23
C ALA A 837 12.80 33.70 14.93
N ILE A 838 11.83 33.09 14.25
CA ILE A 838 11.27 33.57 12.98
C ILE A 838 10.48 34.86 13.19
N LYS A 839 9.62 34.95 14.22
CA LYS A 839 8.90 36.19 14.54
C LYS A 839 9.86 37.35 14.80
N LYS A 840 10.87 37.12 15.63
CA LYS A 840 11.85 38.14 15.96
C LYS A 840 12.58 38.62 14.70
N ALA A 841 12.93 37.70 13.81
CA ALA A 841 13.57 38.04 12.54
C ALA A 841 12.63 38.85 11.64
N LEU A 842 11.43 38.33 11.36
CA LEU A 842 10.51 38.95 10.40
C LEU A 842 10.02 40.34 10.87
N LEU A 843 9.76 40.53 12.17
CA LEU A 843 9.32 41.81 12.74
C LEU A 843 10.43 42.85 12.91
N ALA A 844 11.70 42.43 12.97
CA ALA A 844 12.82 43.38 13.10
C ALA A 844 13.02 44.22 11.83
N THR A 845 12.50 43.76 10.69
CA THR A 845 12.56 44.43 9.38
C THR A 845 11.54 45.58 9.29
N ASP A 846 10.34 45.41 9.83
CA ASP A 846 9.25 46.40 9.73
C ASP A 846 9.52 47.70 10.53
N ASN A 847 10.36 47.63 11.57
CA ASN A 847 10.74 48.78 12.39
C ASN A 847 11.85 49.66 11.77
N LEU A 848 12.50 49.21 10.69
CA LEU A 848 13.53 49.99 10.00
C LEU A 848 12.95 50.89 8.89
N GLU A 849 11.75 50.57 8.38
CA GLU A 849 11.07 51.37 7.35
C GLU A 849 10.17 52.48 7.93
N THR A 850 9.91 52.49 9.24
CA THR A 850 9.04 53.48 9.90
C THR A 850 9.79 54.69 10.49
N GLU A 851 11.12 54.76 10.38
CA GLU A 851 11.95 55.89 10.85
C GLU A 851 12.71 56.65 9.73
N GLN A 852 12.25 56.59 8.46
CA GLN A 852 12.76 57.47 7.39
C GLN A 852 11.75 58.50 6.91
#